data_AF-A0A3C0WG42-F1
#
_entry.id   AF-A0A3C0WG42-F1
#
_cell.length_a   1.000
_cell.length_b   1.000
_cell.length_c   1.000
_cell.angle_alpha   90.00
_cell.angle_beta   90.00
_cell.angle_gamma   90.00
#
_symmetry.space_group_name_H-M   'P 1'
#
loop_
_entity.id
_entity.type
_entity.pdbx_description
1 polymer ?
#
loop_
_entity_poly.entity_id
_entity_poly.type
_entity_poly.pdbx_seq_one_letter_code
_entity_poly.pdbx_strand_id
1 'polypeptide(L)'
;MRQSLMILLWILFVALPVQAERDVRNSQFGGGAGVKPTDEQIATLREAGWTCPDAKQWPNAWGGQGADVEVSFPQTGGHGVGPFCRLSGGNNGYLNGYWGFPFEDTQILEVWAKGNGILRVGLMAYKLSDDHSMILPGGQMPTLDIKIKTDKWVRYRYLMRKPDYELTGHPLFMAPEGTVDIDDAKILSSNRAFDLIVAEENTLYGKDALSEDTELIHFDENARSALSKFDTAVMEFENRADELPIAITKPMRNEIKSLTPYLHSDGIKTVATVHFNQMLVLTRVLQRLAGNELKDIDGISVIGVNSEITASHYPGKRFARAGKLTITNLRSNKVRYSENEGASTEATLTNETNEAITGTIVATMILGLDSRRELARVGDFSIESGESKKWRFNYNVGPETYGRAVEVEFFDGAGNSIDRWQEYYGVAEEFFRIHQHCYQTKSEYWDEDHFTFYYNQSHYFAHEPTALGMVPFDAEQYIAGQVGYRISVPLRKAQIARNKQIGVATTFYSIGCFDSQMGYEQVRKHPEFILYDANGQPAVDPLYGGYPNPMELASPIEVGPKRKELSIKPHLDREITPWQHVNMNLAREDAVRFAVEHMKTYSDHWGFDGVYFDGCLGVWSGYAYDGVKNVPSGKYEDFVKLGAR
;
A
#
# COMPACT_ATOMS: atom_id res chain seq x y z
N MET A 1 -36.72 -13.33 50.09
CA MET A 1 -35.82 -12.31 50.65
C MET A 1 -34.39 -12.87 50.67
N ARG A 2 -33.58 -12.56 49.66
CA ARG A 2 -32.10 -12.48 49.70
C ARG A 2 -31.61 -12.13 48.30
N GLN A 3 -31.08 -10.91 48.20
CA GLN A 3 -30.38 -10.35 47.05
C GLN A 3 -29.07 -11.09 46.81
N SER A 4 -28.72 -11.32 45.55
CA SER A 4 -27.35 -11.57 45.06
C SER A 4 -27.37 -11.30 43.54
N LEU A 5 -27.05 -10.07 43.14
CA LEU A 5 -25.73 -9.68 42.61
C LEU A 5 -25.48 -10.31 41.22
N MET A 6 -26.08 -9.70 40.19
CA MET A 6 -25.74 -9.94 38.79
C MET A 6 -24.43 -9.20 38.49
N ILE A 7 -23.34 -9.95 38.40
CA ILE A 7 -22.07 -9.48 37.83
C ILE A 7 -22.29 -9.42 36.31
N LEU A 8 -22.55 -8.21 35.79
CA LEU A 8 -22.41 -7.92 34.37
C LEU A 8 -20.92 -7.92 34.04
N LEU A 9 -20.42 -9.06 33.55
CA LEU A 9 -19.14 -9.12 32.84
C LEU A 9 -19.35 -8.46 31.46
N TRP A 10 -19.17 -7.14 31.42
CA TRP A 10 -18.84 -6.44 30.18
C TRP A 10 -17.44 -6.90 29.77
N ILE A 11 -17.37 -7.92 28.92
CA ILE A 11 -16.20 -8.13 28.08
C ILE A 11 -16.23 -7.00 27.05
N LEU A 12 -15.57 -5.90 27.39
CA LEU A 12 -15.14 -4.88 26.44
C LEU A 12 -14.22 -5.59 25.44
N PHE A 13 -14.80 -6.04 24.33
CA PHE A 13 -14.06 -6.14 23.08
C PHE A 13 -13.50 -4.75 22.81
N VAL A 14 -12.23 -4.58 23.14
CA VAL A 14 -11.41 -3.52 22.55
C VAL A 14 -11.25 -3.93 21.10
N ALA A 15 -12.25 -3.63 20.28
CA ALA A 15 -11.98 -3.30 18.89
C ALA A 15 -10.97 -2.16 18.97
N LEU A 16 -9.71 -2.44 18.63
CA LEU A 16 -8.83 -1.37 18.20
C LEU A 16 -9.55 -0.80 16.96
N PRO A 17 -10.06 0.43 16.98
CA PRO A 17 -10.43 1.06 15.73
C PRO A 17 -9.12 1.14 14.95
N VAL A 18 -8.98 0.33 13.91
CA VAL A 18 -8.06 0.67 12.83
C VAL A 18 -8.61 2.00 12.33
N GLN A 19 -7.96 3.10 12.70
CA GLN A 19 -8.25 4.43 12.16
C GLN A 19 -7.98 4.31 10.67
N ALA A 20 -9.02 4.07 9.88
CA ALA A 20 -8.88 3.95 8.45
C ALA A 20 -8.54 5.34 7.91
N GLU A 21 -7.31 5.48 7.41
CA GLU A 21 -6.92 6.59 6.56
C GLU A 21 -7.90 6.69 5.39
N ARG A 22 -8.27 7.92 5.03
CA ARG A 22 -9.18 8.18 3.91
C ARG A 22 -8.54 9.27 3.06
N ASP A 23 -8.37 8.96 1.78
CA ASP A 23 -7.73 9.89 0.85
C ASP A 23 -8.72 10.97 0.40
N VAL A 24 -8.20 12.20 0.18
CA VAL A 24 -8.91 13.14 -0.69
C VAL A 24 -9.03 12.46 -2.05
N ARG A 25 -10.22 12.45 -2.66
CA ARG A 25 -10.43 11.62 -3.87
C ARG A 25 -9.45 12.05 -4.97
N ASN A 26 -8.61 11.10 -5.39
CA ASN A 26 -7.48 11.30 -6.31
C ASN A 26 -6.43 12.30 -5.78
N SER A 27 -6.01 12.12 -4.53
CA SER A 27 -4.96 12.90 -3.84
C SER A 27 -3.67 13.02 -4.63
N GLN A 28 -3.26 11.96 -5.34
CA GLN A 28 -2.06 11.88 -6.18
C GLN A 28 -2.25 12.44 -7.61
N PHE A 29 -3.35 13.15 -7.88
CA PHE A 29 -3.68 13.79 -9.16
C PHE A 29 -3.72 12.90 -10.44
N GLY A 30 -3.45 11.59 -10.34
CA GLY A 30 -3.52 10.62 -11.44
C GLY A 30 -4.74 9.70 -11.41
N GLY A 31 -5.62 9.87 -10.42
CA GLY A 31 -6.74 8.97 -10.17
C GLY A 31 -7.95 9.15 -11.10
N GLY A 32 -8.64 8.04 -11.37
CA GLY A 32 -9.75 7.96 -12.33
C GLY A 32 -11.16 8.21 -11.77
N ALA A 33 -11.34 8.41 -10.46
CA ALA A 33 -12.66 8.40 -9.82
C ALA A 33 -13.27 9.80 -9.67
N GLY A 34 -14.56 9.99 -9.96
CA GLY A 34 -15.22 11.30 -9.82
C GLY A 34 -15.33 12.08 -11.13
N VAL A 35 -15.66 13.38 -11.05
CA VAL A 35 -16.03 14.21 -12.20
C VAL A 35 -14.96 15.28 -12.42
N LYS A 36 -14.62 15.56 -13.69
CA LYS A 36 -13.76 16.70 -14.07
C LYS A 36 -14.60 17.99 -14.16
N PRO A 37 -13.99 19.18 -14.02
CA PRO A 37 -14.62 20.42 -14.41
C PRO A 37 -15.13 20.36 -15.86
N THR A 38 -16.23 21.03 -16.16
CA THR A 38 -16.74 21.18 -17.54
C THR A 38 -16.00 22.30 -18.28
N ASP A 39 -16.07 22.30 -19.61
CA ASP A 39 -15.49 23.39 -20.43
C ASP A 39 -16.08 24.76 -20.05
N GLU A 40 -17.37 24.82 -19.69
CA GLU A 40 -18.04 26.04 -19.22
C GLU A 40 -17.44 26.52 -17.89
N GLN A 41 -17.22 25.62 -16.92
CA GLN A 41 -16.58 25.97 -15.65
C GLN A 41 -15.15 26.48 -15.86
N ILE A 42 -14.39 25.88 -16.77
CA ILE A 42 -13.04 26.34 -17.11
C ILE A 42 -13.07 27.71 -17.79
N ALA A 43 -14.05 27.97 -18.66
CA ALA A 43 -14.25 29.29 -19.26
C ALA A 43 -14.52 30.35 -18.18
N THR A 44 -15.40 30.06 -17.21
CA THR A 44 -15.67 30.98 -16.08
C THR A 44 -14.42 31.27 -15.25
N LEU A 45 -13.58 30.26 -14.98
CA LEU A 45 -12.30 30.50 -14.27
C LEU A 45 -11.38 31.43 -15.07
N ARG A 46 -11.25 31.22 -16.38
CA ARG A 46 -10.43 32.05 -17.27
C ARG A 46 -10.95 33.48 -17.34
N GLU A 47 -12.27 33.68 -17.36
CA GLU A 47 -12.90 35.01 -17.25
C GLU A 47 -12.60 35.71 -15.92
N ALA A 48 -12.47 34.94 -14.84
CA ALA A 48 -12.04 35.42 -13.53
C ALA A 48 -10.50 35.60 -13.41
N GLY A 49 -9.76 35.55 -14.52
CA GLY A 49 -8.31 35.80 -14.55
C GLY A 49 -7.45 34.55 -14.30
N TRP A 50 -8.01 33.34 -14.31
CA TRP A 50 -7.21 32.13 -14.14
C TRP A 50 -6.36 31.81 -15.38
N THR A 51 -5.13 31.36 -15.13
CA THR A 51 -4.31 30.66 -16.11
C THR A 51 -4.37 29.15 -15.81
N CYS A 52 -5.14 28.39 -16.58
CA CYS A 52 -5.40 26.97 -16.29
C CYS A 52 -5.58 26.10 -17.56
N PRO A 53 -5.30 24.78 -17.49
CA PRO A 53 -5.41 23.88 -18.62
C PRO A 53 -6.88 23.57 -18.98
N ASP A 54 -7.11 22.95 -20.13
CA ASP A 54 -8.45 22.56 -20.57
C ASP A 54 -9.07 21.50 -19.66
N ALA A 55 -10.39 21.47 -19.57
CA ALA A 55 -11.17 20.58 -18.70
C ALA A 55 -10.70 19.11 -18.72
N LYS A 56 -10.38 18.57 -19.90
CA LYS A 56 -9.90 17.19 -20.06
C LYS A 56 -8.58 16.89 -19.33
N GLN A 57 -7.75 17.90 -19.09
CA GLN A 57 -6.45 17.80 -18.44
C GLN A 57 -6.54 17.99 -16.93
N TRP A 58 -7.71 18.37 -16.40
CA TRP A 58 -7.92 18.44 -14.97
C TRP A 58 -8.01 17.04 -14.35
N PRO A 59 -7.50 16.87 -13.13
CA PRO A 59 -7.66 15.64 -12.37
C PRO A 59 -9.13 15.50 -11.94
N ASN A 60 -9.60 14.26 -11.84
CA ASN A 60 -10.98 14.01 -11.42
C ASN A 60 -11.18 14.47 -9.98
N ALA A 61 -12.36 15.01 -9.67
CA ALA A 61 -12.75 15.45 -8.33
C ALA A 61 -11.95 16.65 -7.77
N TRP A 62 -11.21 17.35 -8.63
CA TRP A 62 -10.54 18.62 -8.33
C TRP A 62 -11.20 19.76 -9.09
N GLY A 63 -11.22 20.95 -8.47
CA GLY A 63 -11.77 22.17 -9.06
C GLY A 63 -11.06 23.41 -8.52
N GLY A 64 -11.53 24.58 -8.97
CA GLY A 64 -11.04 25.88 -8.51
C GLY A 64 -12.17 26.88 -8.37
N GLN A 65 -11.97 27.90 -7.54
CA GLN A 65 -12.87 29.04 -7.38
C GLN A 65 -12.10 30.32 -7.04
N GLY A 66 -12.71 31.46 -7.32
CA GLY A 66 -12.10 32.79 -7.10
C GLY A 66 -11.39 33.30 -8.36
N ALA A 67 -10.40 34.17 -8.19
CA ALA A 67 -9.76 34.92 -9.26
C ALA A 67 -8.23 34.92 -9.19
N ASP A 68 -7.58 35.22 -10.31
CA ASP A 68 -6.14 35.49 -10.44
C ASP A 68 -5.21 34.35 -9.98
N VAL A 69 -5.58 33.09 -10.27
CA VAL A 69 -4.80 31.89 -9.96
C VAL A 69 -4.20 31.28 -11.23
N GLU A 70 -2.94 30.87 -11.15
CA GLU A 70 -2.29 30.01 -12.13
C GLU A 70 -2.18 28.58 -11.59
N VAL A 71 -2.73 27.63 -12.35
CA VAL A 71 -2.68 26.20 -12.02
C VAL A 71 -2.26 25.38 -13.24
N SER A 72 -1.40 24.38 -13.01
CA SER A 72 -1.11 23.34 -13.99
C SER A 72 -0.96 21.98 -13.32
N PHE A 73 -1.13 20.91 -14.11
CA PHE A 73 -1.02 19.53 -13.63
C PHE A 73 0.06 18.76 -14.40
N PRO A 74 1.37 18.97 -14.09
CA PRO A 74 2.43 18.20 -14.69
C PRO A 74 2.24 16.70 -14.45
N GLN A 75 2.62 15.87 -15.43
CA GLN A 75 2.33 14.43 -15.43
C GLN A 75 3.40 13.57 -14.74
N THR A 76 4.56 14.15 -14.44
CA THR A 76 5.71 13.47 -13.85
C THR A 76 6.43 14.40 -12.88
N GLY A 77 7.00 13.85 -11.81
CA GLY A 77 7.80 14.60 -10.83
C GLY A 77 7.08 14.91 -9.51
N GLY A 78 5.88 14.34 -9.33
CA GLY A 78 5.14 14.28 -8.08
C GLY A 78 5.87 13.47 -7.00
N HIS A 79 5.32 13.51 -5.80
CA HIS A 79 5.73 12.66 -4.69
C HIS A 79 5.39 11.20 -5.08
N GLY A 80 6.42 10.38 -5.33
CA GLY A 80 6.25 9.05 -5.96
C GLY A 80 6.28 9.06 -7.51
N VAL A 81 6.98 10.01 -8.12
CA VAL A 81 7.25 10.18 -9.57
C VAL A 81 6.05 10.48 -10.49
N GLY A 82 4.83 10.45 -9.97
CA GLY A 82 3.57 10.66 -10.70
C GLY A 82 3.20 12.12 -11.04
N PRO A 83 1.93 12.37 -11.43
CA PRO A 83 1.41 13.71 -11.65
C PRO A 83 1.26 14.49 -10.34
N PHE A 84 1.31 15.82 -10.41
CA PHE A 84 1.13 16.71 -9.25
C PHE A 84 0.45 18.01 -9.66
N CYS A 85 0.10 18.86 -8.69
CA CYS A 85 -0.44 20.19 -8.96
C CYS A 85 0.62 21.27 -8.72
N ARG A 86 0.82 22.15 -9.70
CA ARG A 86 1.58 23.39 -9.54
C ARG A 86 0.62 24.56 -9.40
N LEU A 87 0.78 25.33 -8.32
CA LEU A 87 -0.08 26.44 -7.96
C LEU A 87 0.73 27.72 -7.78
N SER A 88 0.26 28.79 -8.39
CA SER A 88 0.84 30.14 -8.30
C SER A 88 -0.30 31.16 -8.36
N GLY A 89 -0.08 32.36 -7.83
CA GLY A 89 -1.03 33.46 -7.98
C GLY A 89 -2.10 33.54 -6.88
N GLY A 90 -1.97 34.60 -6.07
CA GLY A 90 -3.07 35.43 -5.58
C GLY A 90 -3.82 34.97 -4.32
N ASN A 91 -4.09 35.93 -3.42
CA ASN A 91 -4.98 35.76 -2.26
C ASN A 91 -6.48 35.66 -2.63
N ASN A 92 -6.83 35.64 -3.92
CA ASN A 92 -8.20 35.83 -4.42
C ASN A 92 -8.85 34.55 -4.98
N GLY A 93 -8.11 33.44 -5.04
CA GLY A 93 -8.65 32.17 -5.51
C GLY A 93 -7.93 30.97 -4.90
N TYR A 94 -8.54 29.79 -5.04
CA TYR A 94 -8.05 28.56 -4.44
C TYR A 94 -8.36 27.35 -5.32
N LEU A 95 -7.49 26.34 -5.21
CA LEU A 95 -7.74 24.99 -5.68
C LEU A 95 -8.44 24.19 -4.58
N ASN A 96 -9.41 23.35 -4.93
CA ASN A 96 -10.11 22.50 -3.98
C ASN A 96 -10.25 21.03 -4.43
N GLY A 97 -10.07 20.10 -3.49
CA GLY A 97 -10.22 18.67 -3.71
C GLY A 97 -11.52 18.11 -3.11
N TYR A 98 -12.12 17.08 -3.71
CA TYR A 98 -13.34 16.47 -3.19
C TYR A 98 -13.06 15.48 -2.04
N TRP A 99 -13.64 15.74 -0.86
CA TRP A 99 -13.58 14.83 0.29
C TRP A 99 -14.81 13.91 0.37
N GLY A 100 -16.02 14.49 0.39
CA GLY A 100 -17.27 13.74 0.32
C GLY A 100 -17.66 12.98 1.59
N PHE A 101 -16.99 13.20 2.72
CA PHE A 101 -17.36 12.66 4.02
C PHE A 101 -17.65 13.78 5.03
N PRO A 102 -18.51 13.55 6.05
CA PRO A 102 -18.66 14.46 7.16
C PRO A 102 -17.34 14.66 7.91
N PHE A 103 -17.09 15.89 8.38
CA PHE A 103 -15.94 16.17 9.23
C PHE A 103 -16.18 15.71 10.67
N GLU A 104 -15.13 15.14 11.28
CA GLU A 104 -15.06 14.89 12.73
C GLU A 104 -14.68 16.19 13.47
N ASP A 105 -14.83 16.21 14.80
CA ASP A 105 -14.53 17.40 15.63
C ASP A 105 -13.11 17.95 15.38
N THR A 106 -12.13 17.05 15.26
CA THR A 106 -10.77 17.36 14.83
C THR A 106 -10.28 16.34 13.82
N GLN A 107 -9.58 16.82 12.79
CA GLN A 107 -8.96 16.00 11.74
C GLN A 107 -7.67 16.64 11.27
N ILE A 108 -6.79 15.86 10.65
CA ILE A 108 -5.51 16.35 10.14
C ILE A 108 -5.56 16.35 8.61
N LEU A 109 -5.35 17.50 7.98
CA LEU A 109 -5.04 17.58 6.56
C LEU A 109 -3.53 17.39 6.38
N GLU A 110 -3.12 16.31 5.75
CA GLU A 110 -1.74 16.06 5.34
C GLU A 110 -1.59 16.40 3.85
N VAL A 111 -0.48 17.03 3.47
CA VAL A 111 -0.14 17.36 2.08
C VAL A 111 1.37 17.34 1.89
N TRP A 112 1.82 16.82 0.75
CA TRP A 112 3.21 16.95 0.33
C TRP A 112 3.37 18.20 -0.51
N ALA A 113 4.37 19.02 -0.20
CA ALA A 113 4.63 20.26 -0.93
C ALA A 113 6.11 20.52 -1.16
N LYS A 114 6.40 21.26 -2.23
CA LYS A 114 7.73 21.83 -2.53
C LYS A 114 7.58 23.17 -3.27
N GLY A 115 8.68 23.88 -3.49
CA GLY A 115 8.72 25.13 -4.24
C GLY A 115 9.28 26.28 -3.42
N ASN A 116 8.89 27.50 -3.80
CA ASN A 116 9.36 28.72 -3.18
C ASN A 116 8.20 29.72 -3.09
N GLY A 117 7.64 29.89 -1.90
CA GLY A 117 6.43 30.69 -1.69
C GLY A 117 5.74 30.45 -0.35
N ILE A 118 4.47 30.83 -0.28
CA ILE A 118 3.58 30.50 0.84
C ILE A 118 2.52 29.55 0.32
N LEU A 119 2.42 28.37 0.94
CA LEU A 119 1.26 27.49 0.79
C LEU A 119 0.27 27.81 1.91
N ARG A 120 -0.91 28.30 1.54
CA ARG A 120 -2.02 28.46 2.47
C ARG A 120 -2.96 27.28 2.33
N VAL A 121 -3.13 26.53 3.42
CA VAL A 121 -4.04 25.39 3.50
C VAL A 121 -5.25 25.74 4.36
N GLY A 122 -6.40 25.20 4.00
CA GLY A 122 -7.62 25.41 4.77
C GLY A 122 -8.73 24.44 4.40
N LEU A 123 -9.92 24.76 4.87
CA LEU A 123 -11.12 23.99 4.59
C LEU A 123 -12.21 24.91 4.03
N MET A 124 -12.73 24.55 2.86
CA MET A 124 -13.99 25.11 2.36
C MET A 124 -15.12 24.33 3.02
N ALA A 125 -16.00 25.06 3.69
CA ALA A 125 -17.00 24.49 4.56
C ALA A 125 -18.39 24.98 4.12
N TYR A 126 -19.35 24.06 4.01
CA TYR A 126 -20.75 24.36 3.75
C TYR A 126 -21.56 24.10 5.01
N LYS A 127 -22.43 25.04 5.38
CA LYS A 127 -23.39 24.80 6.45
C LYS A 127 -24.58 24.02 5.88
N LEU A 128 -25.04 22.98 6.55
CA LEU A 128 -26.31 22.34 6.18
C LEU A 128 -27.49 23.05 6.87
N SER A 129 -28.66 23.08 6.22
CA SER A 129 -29.92 23.41 6.89
C SER A 129 -30.23 22.39 7.99
N ASP A 130 -31.05 22.75 8.99
CA ASP A 130 -31.35 21.89 10.15
C ASP A 130 -31.98 20.53 9.77
N ASP A 131 -32.64 20.46 8.61
CA ASP A 131 -33.25 19.25 8.03
C ASP A 131 -32.33 18.53 7.02
N HIS A 132 -31.10 19.01 6.84
CA HIS A 132 -30.09 18.54 5.89
C HIS A 132 -30.53 18.59 4.41
N SER A 133 -31.58 19.33 4.06
CA SER A 133 -32.10 19.41 2.69
C SER A 133 -31.38 20.44 1.80
N MET A 134 -30.66 21.40 2.39
CA MET A 134 -29.99 22.49 1.68
C MET A 134 -28.57 22.74 2.17
N ILE A 135 -27.69 23.07 1.22
CA ILE A 135 -26.38 23.66 1.48
C ILE A 135 -26.54 25.17 1.59
N LEU A 136 -26.24 25.70 2.77
CA LEU A 136 -26.17 27.12 3.10
C LEU A 136 -24.71 27.60 2.99
N PRO A 137 -24.47 28.91 2.72
CA PRO A 137 -23.13 29.48 2.78
C PRO A 137 -22.51 29.21 4.16
N GLY A 138 -21.42 28.44 4.19
CA GLY A 138 -20.64 28.22 5.40
C GLY A 138 -19.60 29.32 5.60
N GLY A 139 -19.05 29.42 6.82
CA GLY A 139 -17.97 30.35 7.13
C GLY A 139 -16.62 29.87 6.59
N GLN A 140 -15.68 30.79 6.40
CA GLN A 140 -14.28 30.44 6.16
C GLN A 140 -13.69 29.85 7.44
N MET A 141 -13.05 28.69 7.33
CA MET A 141 -12.28 28.12 8.43
C MET A 141 -10.94 28.84 8.59
N PRO A 142 -10.33 28.83 9.79
CA PRO A 142 -8.95 29.26 9.95
C PRO A 142 -8.06 28.57 8.91
N THR A 143 -7.13 29.32 8.35
CA THR A 143 -6.14 28.81 7.41
C THR A 143 -4.79 28.70 8.12
N LEU A 144 -3.91 27.86 7.59
CA LEU A 144 -2.51 27.79 7.98
C LEU A 144 -1.66 28.25 6.81
N ASP A 145 -0.84 29.27 7.04
CA ASP A 145 0.18 29.73 6.10
C ASP A 145 1.49 29.02 6.41
N ILE A 146 2.01 28.31 5.41
CA ILE A 146 3.25 27.55 5.49
C ILE A 146 4.22 28.18 4.50
N LYS A 147 5.38 28.62 5.00
CA LYS A 147 6.45 29.09 4.12
C LYS A 147 7.17 27.88 3.53
N ILE A 148 7.11 27.75 2.21
CA ILE A 148 7.76 26.67 1.46
C ILE A 148 9.02 27.23 0.80
N LYS A 149 10.17 26.60 1.02
CA LYS A 149 11.45 27.02 0.44
C LYS A 149 12.38 25.82 0.23
N THR A 150 11.93 24.86 -0.57
CA THR A 150 12.63 23.59 -0.79
C THR A 150 12.36 23.08 -2.20
N ASP A 151 13.32 22.44 -2.84
CA ASP A 151 13.11 21.73 -4.11
C ASP A 151 12.71 20.26 -3.90
N LYS A 152 12.66 19.80 -2.64
CA LYS A 152 12.30 18.45 -2.24
C LYS A 152 10.86 18.38 -1.77
N TRP A 153 10.22 17.23 -1.94
CA TRP A 153 8.89 16.99 -1.40
C TRP A 153 8.96 16.87 0.12
N VAL A 154 8.24 17.75 0.82
CA VAL A 154 8.13 17.76 2.27
C VAL A 154 6.68 17.57 2.68
N ARG A 155 6.48 16.74 3.70
CA ARG A 155 5.16 16.50 4.27
C ARG A 155 4.80 17.58 5.27
N TYR A 156 3.67 18.22 5.05
CA TYR A 156 3.06 19.19 5.96
C TYR A 156 1.72 18.67 6.44
N ARG A 157 1.40 18.94 7.71
CA ARG A 157 0.14 18.61 8.34
C ARG A 157 -0.52 19.86 8.90
N TYR A 158 -1.84 19.92 8.81
CA TYR A 158 -2.68 20.99 9.34
C TYR A 158 -3.79 20.40 10.20
N LEU A 159 -3.82 20.78 11.48
CA LEU A 159 -4.92 20.46 12.39
C LEU A 159 -6.18 21.26 12.03
N MET A 160 -7.14 20.58 11.42
CA MET A 160 -8.48 21.10 11.18
C MET A 160 -9.35 20.93 12.42
N ARG A 161 -10.07 21.99 12.80
CA ARG A 161 -11.06 21.97 13.87
C ARG A 161 -12.42 22.26 13.27
N LYS A 162 -13.37 21.34 13.42
CA LYS A 162 -14.75 21.54 12.98
C LYS A 162 -15.39 22.66 13.83
N PRO A 163 -16.10 23.61 13.20
CA PRO A 163 -16.88 24.60 13.90
C PRO A 163 -18.17 23.97 14.48
N ASP A 164 -18.90 24.71 15.32
CA ASP A 164 -20.10 24.21 16.02
C ASP A 164 -21.31 23.88 15.11
N TYR A 165 -21.15 23.86 13.78
CA TYR A 165 -22.21 23.54 12.82
C TYR A 165 -21.80 22.40 11.88
N GLU A 166 -22.79 21.64 11.39
CA GLU A 166 -22.55 20.51 10.50
C GLU A 166 -21.97 20.95 9.16
N LEU A 167 -20.93 20.23 8.73
CA LEU A 167 -20.11 20.54 7.56
C LEU A 167 -20.11 19.40 6.54
N THR A 168 -20.30 19.78 5.28
CA THR A 168 -19.64 19.12 4.15
C THR A 168 -18.57 20.06 3.63
N GLY A 169 -17.42 19.56 3.19
CA GLY A 169 -16.32 20.46 2.84
C GLY A 169 -15.21 19.83 2.00
N HIS A 170 -14.32 20.71 1.55
CA HIS A 170 -13.23 20.41 0.63
C HIS A 170 -11.93 21.01 1.17
N PRO A 171 -10.82 20.26 1.26
CA PRO A 171 -9.53 20.90 1.48
C PRO A 171 -9.28 21.91 0.36
N LEU A 172 -8.80 23.09 0.76
CA LEU A 172 -8.44 24.16 -0.16
C LEU A 172 -6.96 24.48 -0.04
N PHE A 173 -6.37 24.84 -1.18
CA PHE A 173 -4.98 25.19 -1.32
C PHE A 173 -4.87 26.51 -2.07
N MET A 174 -4.05 27.42 -1.55
CA MET A 174 -3.73 28.71 -2.17
C MET A 174 -2.23 28.91 -2.16
N ALA A 175 -1.74 29.70 -3.13
CA ALA A 175 -0.36 30.15 -3.19
C ALA A 175 -0.30 31.70 -3.14
N PRO A 176 -0.54 32.34 -1.97
CA PRO A 176 -0.55 33.80 -1.86
C PRO A 176 0.71 34.49 -2.37
N GLU A 177 1.86 33.82 -2.22
CA GLU A 177 3.17 34.29 -2.63
C GLU A 177 3.94 33.16 -3.29
N GLY A 178 4.65 33.47 -4.38
CA GLY A 178 5.53 32.53 -5.06
C GLY A 178 4.78 31.39 -5.78
N THR A 179 5.49 30.29 -6.00
CA THR A 179 4.96 29.11 -6.67
C THR A 179 5.25 27.89 -5.81
N VAL A 180 4.20 27.11 -5.55
CA VAL A 180 4.26 25.88 -4.77
C VAL A 180 3.69 24.73 -5.57
N ASP A 181 4.33 23.59 -5.48
CA ASP A 181 3.86 22.33 -6.00
C ASP A 181 3.28 21.53 -4.83
N ILE A 182 2.11 20.92 -5.02
CA ILE A 182 1.44 20.06 -4.02
C ILE A 182 1.13 18.68 -4.59
N ASP A 183 1.16 17.68 -3.73
CA ASP A 183 0.83 16.29 -4.04
C ASP A 183 0.28 15.55 -2.82
N ASP A 184 -0.37 14.41 -3.07
CA ASP A 184 -0.85 13.42 -2.10
C ASP A 184 -1.52 14.02 -0.85
N ALA A 185 -2.58 14.80 -1.07
CA ALA A 185 -3.38 15.37 0.02
C ALA A 185 -4.30 14.32 0.67
N LYS A 186 -4.21 14.15 1.99
CA LYS A 186 -4.99 13.16 2.77
C LYS A 186 -5.68 13.83 3.96
N ILE A 187 -6.86 13.34 4.35
CA ILE A 187 -7.52 13.78 5.59
C ILE A 187 -7.56 12.62 6.56
N LEU A 188 -6.83 12.75 7.66
CA LEU A 188 -6.66 11.71 8.66
C LEU A 188 -7.63 11.96 9.83
N SER A 189 -8.28 10.90 10.32
CA SER A 189 -8.95 10.95 11.62
C SER A 189 -7.94 11.27 12.71
N SER A 190 -8.31 12.12 13.65
CA SER A 190 -7.42 12.54 14.72
C SER A 190 -7.78 11.93 16.06
N ASN A 191 -6.84 12.02 17.00
CA ASN A 191 -7.08 11.78 18.41
C ASN A 191 -6.40 12.90 19.21
N ARG A 192 -6.67 13.01 20.51
CA ARG A 192 -6.14 14.14 21.31
C ARG A 192 -4.61 14.21 21.37
N ALA A 193 -3.91 13.09 21.30
CA ALA A 193 -2.45 13.12 21.23
C ALA A 193 -1.99 13.64 19.86
N PHE A 194 -2.62 13.17 18.78
CA PHE A 194 -2.27 13.58 17.43
C PHE A 194 -2.57 15.07 17.19
N ASP A 195 -3.67 15.59 17.74
CA ASP A 195 -3.97 17.02 17.77
C ASP A 195 -2.85 17.84 18.40
N LEU A 196 -2.29 17.39 19.53
CA LEU A 196 -1.19 18.09 20.21
C LEU A 196 0.09 18.07 19.38
N ILE A 197 0.38 16.94 18.72
CA ILE A 197 1.54 16.78 17.85
C ILE A 197 1.46 17.73 16.65
N VAL A 198 0.35 17.70 15.91
CA VAL A 198 0.20 18.55 14.71
C VAL A 198 0.05 20.02 15.12
N ALA A 199 -0.62 20.33 16.23
CA ALA A 199 -0.67 21.71 16.72
C ALA A 199 0.74 22.24 17.02
N GLU A 200 1.61 21.43 17.63
CA GLU A 200 3.00 21.84 17.86
C GLU A 200 3.77 21.97 16.53
N GLU A 201 3.65 21.00 15.63
CA GLU A 201 4.28 21.01 14.31
C GLU A 201 3.93 22.28 13.51
N ASN A 202 2.65 22.69 13.51
CA ASN A 202 2.18 23.93 12.89
C ASN A 202 2.92 25.18 13.40
N THR A 203 3.37 25.18 14.67
CA THR A 203 4.13 26.30 15.24
C THR A 203 5.61 26.30 14.84
N LEU A 204 6.11 25.20 14.30
CA LEU A 204 7.53 25.01 13.97
C LEU A 204 7.84 25.27 12.49
N TYR A 205 6.86 25.13 11.58
CA TYR A 205 7.07 25.36 10.15
C TYR A 205 7.66 26.74 9.84
N GLY A 206 8.61 26.78 8.90
CA GLY A 206 9.25 28.01 8.43
C GLY A 206 10.13 28.74 9.46
N LYS A 207 10.47 28.09 10.59
CA LYS A 207 11.35 28.64 11.64
C LYS A 207 12.72 27.93 11.74
N ASP A 208 13.10 27.18 10.71
CA ASP A 208 14.31 26.33 10.69
C ASP A 208 14.35 25.30 11.85
N ALA A 209 13.17 25.02 12.40
CA ALA A 209 12.91 24.19 13.58
C ALA A 209 12.68 22.71 13.24
N LEU A 210 12.54 22.42 11.95
CA LEU A 210 12.33 21.13 11.31
C LEU A 210 13.24 21.09 10.09
N SER A 211 13.71 19.91 9.70
CA SER A 211 14.46 19.76 8.45
C SER A 211 13.48 19.68 7.29
N GLU A 212 13.53 20.66 6.39
CA GLU A 212 12.63 20.78 5.23
C GLU A 212 13.38 20.68 3.88
N ASP A 213 14.71 20.58 3.92
CA ASP A 213 15.56 20.56 2.70
C ASP A 213 16.28 19.22 2.47
N THR A 214 15.96 18.19 3.27
CA THR A 214 16.66 16.90 3.21
C THR A 214 15.69 15.73 3.35
N GLU A 215 15.89 14.64 2.61
CA GLU A 215 15.06 13.43 2.72
C GLU A 215 15.57 12.48 3.84
N LEU A 216 16.88 12.45 4.03
CA LEU A 216 17.57 11.66 5.05
C LEU A 216 18.54 12.55 5.83
N ILE A 217 18.62 12.30 7.13
CA ILE A 217 19.55 12.96 8.05
C ILE A 217 20.62 11.96 8.47
N HIS A 218 21.88 12.40 8.43
CA HIS A 218 23.00 11.63 8.96
C HIS A 218 22.91 11.61 10.50
N PHE A 219 23.05 10.43 11.10
CA PHE A 219 22.89 10.22 12.54
C PHE A 219 24.21 10.53 13.30
N ASP A 220 24.64 11.77 13.17
CA ASP A 220 25.84 12.36 13.77
C ASP A 220 25.65 12.74 15.25
N GLU A 221 26.61 13.47 15.83
CA GLU A 221 26.56 13.90 17.23
C GLU A 221 25.37 14.83 17.53
N ASN A 222 24.96 15.68 16.59
CA ASN A 222 23.82 16.58 16.78
C ASN A 222 22.50 15.80 16.76
N ALA A 223 22.36 14.86 15.82
CA ALA A 223 21.19 13.97 15.78
C ALA A 223 21.09 13.09 17.05
N ARG A 224 22.23 12.58 17.55
CA ARG A 224 22.29 11.82 18.81
C ARG A 224 21.97 12.66 20.03
N SER A 225 22.40 13.92 20.05
CA SER A 225 22.03 14.88 21.11
C SER A 225 20.52 15.15 21.11
N ALA A 226 19.91 15.29 19.93
CA ALA A 226 18.45 15.41 19.81
C ALA A 226 17.72 14.16 20.30
N LEU A 227 18.21 12.96 19.95
CA LEU A 227 17.66 11.69 20.46
C LEU A 227 17.74 11.61 21.98
N SER A 228 18.86 12.00 22.59
CA SER A 228 18.98 11.99 24.06
C SER A 228 17.99 12.93 24.75
N LYS A 229 17.68 14.09 24.13
CA LYS A 229 16.63 15.00 24.62
C LYS A 229 15.24 14.36 24.50
N PHE A 230 14.97 13.66 23.41
CA PHE A 230 13.74 12.90 23.23
C PHE A 230 13.59 11.83 24.32
N ASP A 231 14.63 11.01 24.56
CA ASP A 231 14.62 9.97 25.59
C ASP A 231 14.35 10.56 26.99
N THR A 232 14.96 11.71 27.28
CA THR A 232 14.72 12.44 28.53
C THR A 232 13.26 12.88 28.63
N ALA A 233 12.71 13.46 27.57
CA ALA A 233 11.32 13.90 27.54
C ALA A 233 10.32 12.73 27.66
N VAL A 234 10.64 11.56 27.08
CA VAL A 234 9.85 10.33 27.25
C VAL A 234 9.85 9.90 28.71
N MET A 235 11.01 9.85 29.37
CA MET A 235 11.10 9.50 30.79
C MET A 235 10.31 10.48 31.68
N GLU A 236 10.44 11.78 31.44
CA GLU A 236 9.73 12.82 32.18
C GLU A 236 8.20 12.72 31.99
N PHE A 237 7.75 12.46 30.76
CA PHE A 237 6.35 12.20 30.47
C PHE A 237 5.84 10.96 31.20
N GLU A 238 6.57 9.85 31.17
CA GLU A 238 6.15 8.60 31.84
C GLU A 238 6.04 8.79 33.36
N ASN A 239 6.92 9.58 33.98
CA ASN A 239 6.84 9.91 35.40
C ASN A 239 5.58 10.69 35.79
N ARG A 240 4.92 11.36 34.83
CA ARG A 240 3.71 12.15 35.03
C ARG A 240 2.48 11.60 34.32
N ALA A 241 2.61 10.49 33.61
CA ALA A 241 1.55 9.98 32.75
C ALA A 241 0.27 9.64 33.55
N ASP A 242 0.40 9.19 34.80
CA ASP A 242 -0.76 8.86 35.65
C ASP A 242 -1.56 10.10 36.10
N GLU A 243 -1.00 11.31 35.97
CA GLU A 243 -1.68 12.59 36.23
C GLU A 243 -2.47 13.11 35.01
N LEU A 244 -2.24 12.53 33.83
CA LEU A 244 -2.79 13.00 32.57
C LEU A 244 -3.98 12.14 32.11
N PRO A 245 -4.92 12.71 31.32
CA PRO A 245 -6.05 11.95 30.80
C PRO A 245 -5.62 10.74 29.94
N ILE A 246 -6.25 9.58 30.16
CA ILE A 246 -5.96 8.35 29.40
C ILE A 246 -6.15 8.50 27.88
N ALA A 247 -7.05 9.40 27.47
CA ALA A 247 -7.30 9.77 26.08
C ALA A 247 -6.11 10.48 25.41
N ILE A 248 -5.12 10.93 26.17
CA ILE A 248 -3.86 11.51 25.69
C ILE A 248 -2.73 10.50 25.90
N THR A 249 -2.61 9.90 27.08
CA THR A 249 -1.42 9.09 27.42
C THR A 249 -1.32 7.80 26.64
N LYS A 250 -2.44 7.08 26.45
CA LYS A 250 -2.46 5.83 25.67
C LYS A 250 -2.04 6.06 24.20
N PRO A 251 -2.65 6.98 23.43
CA PRO A 251 -2.21 7.23 22.06
C PRO A 251 -0.80 7.83 22.00
N MET A 252 -0.39 8.69 22.96
CA MET A 252 0.97 9.23 22.99
C MET A 252 2.03 8.13 23.15
N ARG A 253 1.79 7.12 24.02
CA ARG A 253 2.67 5.95 24.15
C ARG A 253 2.77 5.14 22.85
N ASN A 254 1.69 5.07 22.07
CA ASN A 254 1.71 4.40 20.77
C ASN A 254 2.58 5.17 19.77
N GLU A 255 2.53 6.51 19.76
CA GLU A 255 3.39 7.35 18.91
C GLU A 255 4.87 7.21 19.28
N ILE A 256 5.20 7.16 20.57
CA ILE A 256 6.57 6.91 21.04
C ILE A 256 7.05 5.53 20.56
N LYS A 257 6.20 4.51 20.76
CA LYS A 257 6.52 3.13 20.39
C LYS A 257 6.67 2.94 18.88
N SER A 258 5.84 3.60 18.06
CA SER A 258 5.91 3.51 16.60
C SER A 258 7.20 4.13 16.05
N LEU A 259 7.72 5.16 16.70
CA LEU A 259 8.95 5.84 16.29
C LEU A 259 10.24 5.10 16.72
N THR A 260 10.17 4.32 17.80
CA THR A 260 11.32 3.66 18.43
C THR A 260 12.19 2.84 17.44
N PRO A 261 11.65 1.99 16.55
CA PRO A 261 12.47 1.19 15.62
C PRO A 261 13.32 2.04 14.68
N TYR A 262 12.85 3.24 14.33
CA TYR A 262 13.53 4.14 13.40
C TYR A 262 14.63 4.98 14.04
N LEU A 263 14.67 5.05 15.38
CA LEU A 263 15.63 5.89 16.13
C LEU A 263 16.67 5.06 16.90
N HIS A 264 16.28 3.90 17.42
CA HIS A 264 17.10 3.10 18.34
C HIS A 264 17.68 1.81 17.71
N SER A 265 17.66 1.69 16.38
CA SER A 265 18.26 0.54 15.71
C SER A 265 19.78 0.52 15.88
N ASP A 266 20.34 -0.63 16.25
CA ASP A 266 21.78 -0.81 16.41
C ASP A 266 22.53 -0.48 15.11
N GLY A 267 23.55 0.37 15.21
CA GLY A 267 24.35 0.77 14.07
C GLY A 267 23.68 1.75 13.10
N ILE A 268 22.57 2.40 13.49
CA ILE A 268 21.91 3.42 12.66
C ILE A 268 22.88 4.53 12.25
N LYS A 269 22.94 4.79 10.93
CA LYS A 269 23.77 5.83 10.32
C LYS A 269 22.95 6.97 9.72
N THR A 270 21.70 6.69 9.36
CA THR A 270 20.79 7.65 8.73
C THR A 270 19.38 7.43 9.21
N VAL A 271 18.60 8.49 9.30
CA VAL A 271 17.17 8.45 9.65
C VAL A 271 16.39 9.25 8.61
N ALA A 272 15.19 8.80 8.26
CA ALA A 272 14.32 9.58 7.38
C ALA A 272 13.90 10.88 8.06
N THR A 273 13.92 11.98 7.32
CA THR A 273 13.62 13.32 7.85
C THR A 273 12.23 13.39 8.49
N VAL A 274 11.25 12.66 7.96
CA VAL A 274 9.90 12.58 8.55
C VAL A 274 9.91 12.02 9.98
N HIS A 275 10.71 10.99 10.25
CA HIS A 275 10.83 10.39 11.58
C HIS A 275 11.63 11.29 12.53
N PHE A 276 12.68 11.93 12.02
CA PHE A 276 13.46 12.88 12.81
C PHE A 276 12.66 14.13 13.20
N ASN A 277 11.91 14.72 12.27
CA ASN A 277 11.01 15.84 12.55
C ASN A 277 9.92 15.43 13.56
N GLN A 278 9.35 14.23 13.43
CA GLN A 278 8.38 13.72 14.40
C GLN A 278 8.99 13.56 15.80
N MET A 279 10.24 13.09 15.91
CA MET A 279 10.98 13.01 17.19
C MET A 279 11.10 14.38 17.85
N LEU A 280 11.45 15.41 17.08
CA LEU A 280 11.63 16.77 17.59
C LEU A 280 10.31 17.39 18.07
N VAL A 281 9.24 17.22 17.29
CA VAL A 281 7.89 17.65 17.66
C VAL A 281 7.44 16.94 18.93
N LEU A 282 7.57 15.61 18.98
CA LEU A 282 7.21 14.82 20.14
C LEU A 282 8.00 15.24 21.39
N THR A 283 9.30 15.50 21.27
CA THR A 283 10.11 15.98 22.38
C THR A 283 9.47 17.20 23.06
N ARG A 284 9.03 18.18 22.27
CA ARG A 284 8.39 19.40 22.79
C ARG A 284 7.01 19.12 23.38
N VAL A 285 6.19 18.30 22.72
CA VAL A 285 4.87 17.92 23.25
C VAL A 285 5.01 17.19 24.59
N LEU A 286 5.94 16.25 24.69
CA LEU A 286 6.21 15.49 25.91
C LEU A 286 6.72 16.39 27.04
N GLN A 287 7.62 17.33 26.75
CA GLN A 287 8.06 18.33 27.73
C GLN A 287 6.90 19.18 28.25
N ARG A 288 6.00 19.64 27.36
CA ARG A 288 4.81 20.40 27.77
C ARG A 288 3.87 19.56 28.63
N LEU A 289 3.64 18.31 28.27
CA LEU A 289 2.82 17.37 29.05
C LEU A 289 3.46 17.03 30.41
N ALA A 290 4.78 17.02 30.47
CA ALA A 290 5.54 16.91 31.72
C ALA A 290 5.56 18.23 32.53
N GLY A 291 4.88 19.29 32.07
CA GLY A 291 4.75 20.58 32.74
C GLY A 291 6.00 21.46 32.69
N ASN A 292 6.95 21.15 31.80
CA ASN A 292 8.12 21.98 31.58
C ASN A 292 7.76 23.21 30.75
N GLU A 293 8.40 24.34 31.03
CA GLU A 293 8.38 25.49 30.14
C GLU A 293 9.17 25.17 28.85
N LEU A 294 8.55 25.44 27.71
CA LEU A 294 9.21 25.27 26.43
C LEU A 294 10.13 26.47 26.17
N LYS A 295 11.40 26.17 25.92
CA LYS A 295 12.36 27.16 25.46
C LYS A 295 12.05 27.57 24.02
N ASP A 296 12.54 28.75 23.66
CA ASP A 296 12.58 29.24 22.29
C ASP A 296 13.25 28.22 21.36
N ILE A 297 12.86 28.27 20.10
CA ILE A 297 13.26 27.33 19.07
C ILE A 297 14.67 27.70 18.59
N ASP A 298 15.66 26.89 18.94
CA ASP A 298 16.96 26.91 18.27
C ASP A 298 16.81 26.21 16.91
N GLY A 299 17.39 26.78 15.85
CA GLY A 299 17.42 26.13 14.54
C GLY A 299 18.16 24.79 14.60
N ILE A 300 17.70 23.81 13.82
CA ILE A 300 18.35 22.50 13.78
C ILE A 300 19.66 22.60 12.98
N SER A 301 20.75 22.09 13.54
CA SER A 301 22.01 21.87 12.82
C SER A 301 22.21 20.37 12.58
N VAL A 302 21.71 19.86 11.46
CA VAL A 302 21.90 18.46 11.04
C VAL A 302 22.47 18.40 9.63
N ILE A 303 23.26 17.35 9.36
CA ILE A 303 23.81 17.10 8.04
C ILE A 303 22.82 16.24 7.25
N GLY A 304 22.25 16.82 6.19
CA GLY A 304 21.50 16.07 5.19
C GLY A 304 22.39 15.11 4.43
N VAL A 305 21.89 13.93 4.10
CA VAL A 305 22.57 13.03 3.18
C VAL A 305 22.17 13.42 1.76
N ASN A 306 23.14 13.91 0.97
CA ASN A 306 22.90 14.16 -0.44
C ASN A 306 22.47 12.87 -1.15
N SER A 307 21.35 12.96 -1.85
CA SER A 307 20.62 11.86 -2.50
C SER A 307 21.37 11.16 -3.65
N GLU A 308 22.64 11.50 -3.90
CA GLU A 308 23.48 10.67 -4.78
C GLU A 308 23.64 9.24 -4.24
N ILE A 309 23.36 9.01 -2.94
CA ILE A 309 23.35 7.69 -2.30
C ILE A 309 21.93 7.12 -2.13
N THR A 310 20.85 7.84 -2.48
CA THR A 310 19.45 7.37 -2.30
C THR A 310 18.75 6.97 -3.58
N ALA A 311 19.43 6.98 -4.74
CA ALA A 311 18.93 6.29 -5.91
C ALA A 311 18.67 4.83 -5.54
N SER A 312 17.39 4.42 -5.46
CA SER A 312 16.98 3.06 -5.15
C SER A 312 17.87 2.09 -5.92
N HIS A 313 18.70 1.34 -5.20
CA HIS A 313 19.58 0.37 -5.81
C HIS A 313 18.73 -0.84 -6.18
N TYR A 314 18.28 -0.87 -7.43
CA TYR A 314 17.62 -2.03 -7.99
C TYR A 314 18.70 -2.95 -8.55
N PRO A 315 18.83 -4.19 -8.08
CA PRO A 315 19.60 -5.21 -8.78
C PRO A 315 19.25 -5.19 -10.28
N GLY A 316 20.27 -5.22 -11.15
CA GLY A 316 20.08 -5.10 -12.60
C GLY A 316 19.82 -3.69 -13.17
N LYS A 317 19.57 -2.64 -12.37
CA LYS A 317 19.34 -1.27 -12.88
C LYS A 317 20.02 -0.18 -12.05
N ARG A 318 20.67 0.79 -12.72
CA ARG A 318 21.26 1.98 -12.09
C ARG A 318 21.30 3.16 -13.04
N PHE A 319 21.45 4.37 -12.48
CA PHE A 319 21.64 5.58 -13.28
C PHE A 319 23.01 5.62 -13.97
N ALA A 320 23.08 6.32 -15.09
CA ALA A 320 24.34 6.64 -15.74
C ALA A 320 25.17 7.55 -14.82
N ARG A 321 26.48 7.32 -14.77
CA ARG A 321 27.40 8.17 -14.02
C ARG A 321 27.94 9.25 -14.94
N ALA A 322 27.83 10.51 -14.54
CA ALA A 322 28.31 11.65 -15.31
C ALA A 322 29.78 11.48 -15.73
N GLY A 323 30.09 11.79 -16.98
CA GLY A 323 31.45 11.73 -17.52
C GLY A 323 32.03 10.32 -17.60
N LYS A 324 31.21 9.26 -17.61
CA LYS A 324 31.68 7.85 -17.65
C LYS A 324 30.82 6.99 -18.57
N LEU A 325 31.40 5.90 -19.07
CA LEU A 325 30.63 4.77 -19.56
C LEU A 325 30.02 4.01 -18.37
N THR A 326 28.73 3.73 -18.44
CA THR A 326 28.00 2.99 -17.40
C THR A 326 27.06 1.96 -17.99
N ILE A 327 27.12 0.71 -17.53
CA ILE A 327 26.09 -0.30 -17.73
C ILE A 327 24.92 0.08 -16.82
N THR A 328 23.86 0.65 -17.41
CA THR A 328 22.72 1.23 -16.71
C THR A 328 21.59 0.23 -16.48
N ASN A 329 21.52 -0.81 -17.32
CA ASN A 329 20.53 -1.88 -17.18
C ASN A 329 21.16 -3.22 -17.56
N LEU A 330 20.80 -4.28 -16.84
CA LEU A 330 21.13 -5.66 -17.13
C LEU A 330 19.95 -6.51 -16.68
N ARG A 331 19.19 -7.05 -17.63
CA ARG A 331 17.93 -7.75 -17.34
C ARG A 331 17.84 -9.06 -18.09
N SER A 332 17.63 -10.14 -17.34
CA SER A 332 17.32 -11.46 -17.87
C SER A 332 15.84 -11.54 -18.24
N ASN A 333 15.47 -12.39 -19.19
CA ASN A 333 14.08 -12.47 -19.67
C ASN A 333 13.11 -13.15 -18.68
N LYS A 334 13.64 -13.89 -17.69
CA LYS A 334 12.89 -14.50 -16.58
C LYS A 334 13.60 -14.27 -15.25
N VAL A 335 12.81 -14.29 -14.18
CA VAL A 335 13.31 -14.30 -12.78
C VAL A 335 13.62 -15.72 -12.29
N ARG A 336 13.04 -16.74 -12.95
CA ARG A 336 13.30 -18.16 -12.70
C ARG A 336 13.31 -18.96 -14.00
N TYR A 337 14.22 -19.92 -14.06
CA TYR A 337 14.34 -20.90 -15.15
C TYR A 337 14.26 -22.33 -14.60
N SER A 338 13.88 -23.28 -15.45
CA SER A 338 14.17 -24.70 -15.20
C SER A 338 15.63 -25.02 -15.54
N GLU A 339 16.15 -26.10 -14.97
CA GLU A 339 17.48 -26.62 -15.30
C GLU A 339 17.61 -26.84 -16.82
N ASN A 340 18.75 -26.46 -17.39
CA ASN A 340 19.06 -26.51 -18.81
C ASN A 340 18.15 -25.68 -19.73
N GLU A 341 17.33 -24.77 -19.20
CA GLU A 341 16.52 -23.87 -20.01
C GLU A 341 17.39 -22.83 -20.75
N GLY A 342 16.94 -22.42 -21.94
CA GLY A 342 17.52 -21.29 -22.66
C GLY A 342 17.12 -19.95 -22.04
N ALA A 343 18.08 -19.05 -21.89
CA ALA A 343 17.91 -17.71 -21.35
C ALA A 343 18.41 -16.63 -22.33
N SER A 344 17.89 -15.42 -22.17
CA SER A 344 18.28 -14.22 -22.90
C SER A 344 18.45 -13.08 -21.90
N THR A 345 19.58 -12.38 -21.96
CA THR A 345 19.83 -11.21 -21.13
C THR A 345 20.17 -10.02 -22.03
N GLU A 346 19.63 -8.85 -21.70
CA GLU A 346 19.91 -7.58 -22.38
C GLU A 346 20.63 -6.64 -21.41
N ALA A 347 21.78 -6.12 -21.85
CA ALA A 347 22.52 -5.05 -21.20
C ALA A 347 22.30 -3.73 -21.94
N THR A 348 22.10 -2.63 -21.22
CA THR A 348 22.13 -1.27 -21.75
C THR A 348 23.36 -0.57 -21.20
N LEU A 349 24.16 0.02 -22.09
CA LEU A 349 25.34 0.81 -21.76
C LEU A 349 25.12 2.24 -22.22
N THR A 350 25.39 3.20 -21.35
CA THR A 350 25.26 4.64 -21.61
C THR A 350 26.62 5.31 -21.49
N ASN A 351 27.03 6.04 -22.52
CA ASN A 351 28.30 6.77 -22.57
C ASN A 351 28.07 8.26 -22.30
N GLU A 352 28.32 8.70 -21.06
CA GLU A 352 28.25 10.12 -20.66
C GLU A 352 29.58 10.87 -20.86
N THR A 353 30.55 10.28 -21.57
CA THR A 353 31.81 10.96 -21.90
C THR A 353 31.66 11.83 -23.14
N ASN A 354 32.62 12.73 -23.37
CA ASN A 354 32.62 13.64 -24.52
C ASN A 354 33.17 12.99 -25.81
N GLU A 355 33.54 11.71 -25.77
CA GLU A 355 34.18 11.00 -26.88
C GLU A 355 33.52 9.63 -27.08
N ALA A 356 33.65 9.07 -28.29
CA ALA A 356 33.26 7.70 -28.54
C ALA A 356 34.20 6.74 -27.80
N ILE A 357 33.64 5.68 -27.22
CA ILE A 357 34.41 4.64 -26.52
C ILE A 357 34.27 3.34 -27.30
N THR A 358 35.40 2.72 -27.63
CA THR A 358 35.47 1.39 -28.24
C THR A 358 36.25 0.45 -27.33
N GLY A 359 35.76 -0.78 -27.18
CA GLY A 359 36.36 -1.76 -26.28
C GLY A 359 35.79 -3.16 -26.45
N THR A 360 36.00 -4.02 -25.45
CA THR A 360 35.47 -5.38 -25.42
C THR A 360 34.41 -5.49 -24.34
N ILE A 361 33.23 -6.04 -24.68
CA ILE A 361 32.19 -6.36 -23.71
C ILE A 361 32.11 -7.87 -23.51
N VAL A 362 32.01 -8.30 -22.24
CA VAL A 362 31.98 -9.71 -21.83
C VAL A 362 30.82 -9.95 -20.90
N ALA A 363 30.08 -11.04 -21.11
CA ALA A 363 29.07 -11.54 -20.19
C ALA A 363 29.56 -12.84 -19.54
N THR A 364 29.44 -12.94 -18.22
CA THR A 364 29.87 -14.10 -17.41
C THR A 364 28.74 -14.53 -16.49
N MET A 365 28.46 -15.82 -16.42
CA MET A 365 27.62 -16.42 -15.39
C MET A 365 28.47 -16.78 -14.17
N ILE A 366 27.97 -16.44 -12.99
CA ILE A 366 28.52 -16.84 -11.70
C ILE A 366 27.55 -17.83 -11.05
N LEU A 367 28.05 -18.99 -10.64
CA LEU A 367 27.32 -20.08 -10.01
C LEU A 367 28.08 -20.61 -8.79
N GLY A 368 27.39 -21.15 -7.79
CA GLY A 368 28.03 -21.71 -6.59
C GLY A 368 28.86 -20.70 -5.78
N LEU A 369 28.56 -19.40 -5.90
CA LEU A 369 29.28 -18.24 -5.34
C LEU A 369 30.57 -17.82 -6.05
N ASP A 370 31.33 -18.74 -6.66
CA ASP A 370 32.66 -18.44 -7.21
C ASP A 370 32.93 -19.01 -8.62
N SER A 371 32.16 -20.00 -9.05
CA SER A 371 32.37 -20.67 -10.32
C SER A 371 31.89 -19.78 -11.46
N ARG A 372 32.78 -19.52 -12.42
CA ARG A 372 32.55 -18.56 -13.51
C ARG A 372 32.54 -19.26 -14.87
N ARG A 373 31.56 -18.91 -15.70
CA ARG A 373 31.42 -19.38 -17.09
C ARG A 373 31.19 -18.19 -18.01
N GLU A 374 32.08 -17.97 -18.97
CA GLU A 374 31.84 -16.97 -20.01
C GLU A 374 30.61 -17.37 -20.85
N LEU A 375 29.69 -16.41 -21.03
CA LEU A 375 28.45 -16.60 -21.78
C LEU A 375 28.57 -16.02 -23.20
N ALA A 376 29.16 -14.84 -23.31
CA ALA A 376 29.30 -14.12 -24.58
C ALA A 376 30.41 -13.07 -24.50
N ARG A 377 30.97 -12.74 -25.66
CA ARG A 377 32.02 -11.74 -25.83
C ARG A 377 31.86 -11.03 -27.17
N VAL A 378 32.01 -9.71 -27.17
CA VAL A 378 32.08 -8.90 -28.40
C VAL A 378 33.26 -7.95 -28.27
N GLY A 379 34.24 -8.09 -29.17
CA GLY A 379 35.31 -7.12 -29.36
C GLY A 379 34.82 -5.94 -30.20
N ASP A 380 35.58 -4.83 -30.16
CA ASP A 380 35.31 -3.61 -30.92
C ASP A 380 33.87 -3.06 -30.73
N PHE A 381 33.32 -3.23 -29.52
CA PHE A 381 32.03 -2.67 -29.15
C PHE A 381 32.19 -1.16 -28.97
N SER A 382 31.78 -0.41 -29.99
CA SER A 382 31.79 1.06 -29.97
C SER A 382 30.46 1.66 -29.52
N ILE A 383 30.52 2.72 -28.73
CA ILE A 383 29.39 3.52 -28.25
C ILE A 383 29.76 5.00 -28.38
N GLU A 384 28.96 5.77 -29.11
CA GLU A 384 29.20 7.20 -29.34
C GLU A 384 28.99 8.03 -28.08
N SER A 385 29.54 9.25 -28.06
CA SER A 385 29.29 10.21 -26.96
C SER A 385 27.80 10.51 -26.82
N GLY A 386 27.28 10.41 -25.59
CA GLY A 386 25.86 10.61 -25.26
C GLY A 386 24.93 9.48 -25.69
N GLU A 387 25.44 8.40 -26.30
CA GLU A 387 24.63 7.28 -26.77
C GLU A 387 24.27 6.32 -25.61
N SER A 388 23.07 5.74 -25.69
CA SER A 388 22.71 4.51 -24.96
C SER A 388 22.51 3.36 -25.92
N LYS A 389 23.33 2.31 -25.78
CA LYS A 389 23.36 1.16 -26.68
C LYS A 389 23.00 -0.13 -25.95
N LYS A 390 22.20 -0.97 -26.62
CA LYS A 390 21.75 -2.26 -26.09
C LYS A 390 22.56 -3.40 -26.67
N TRP A 391 22.89 -4.38 -25.85
CA TRP A 391 23.52 -5.64 -26.23
C TRP A 391 22.75 -6.81 -25.64
N ARG A 392 22.27 -7.72 -26.50
CA ARG A 392 21.54 -8.92 -26.10
C ARG A 392 22.36 -10.15 -26.40
N PHE A 393 22.39 -11.09 -25.45
CA PHE A 393 23.05 -12.38 -25.60
C PHE A 393 22.16 -13.50 -25.07
N ASN A 394 22.29 -14.68 -25.66
CA ASN A 394 21.52 -15.87 -25.32
C ASN A 394 22.46 -16.96 -24.81
N TYR A 395 22.00 -17.75 -23.85
CA TYR A 395 22.81 -18.80 -23.22
C TYR A 395 21.91 -19.89 -22.61
N ASN A 396 22.52 -20.94 -22.08
CA ASN A 396 21.85 -21.99 -21.33
C ASN A 396 22.20 -21.85 -19.84
N VAL A 397 21.20 -21.92 -18.95
CA VAL A 397 21.39 -21.71 -17.50
C VAL A 397 22.16 -22.85 -16.81
N GLY A 398 22.30 -23.99 -17.48
CA GLY A 398 23.01 -25.17 -17.00
C GLY A 398 22.14 -26.09 -16.11
N PRO A 399 22.69 -27.25 -15.74
CA PRO A 399 21.97 -28.27 -14.98
C PRO A 399 21.90 -28.02 -13.47
N GLU A 400 22.67 -27.07 -12.92
CA GLU A 400 22.78 -26.89 -11.48
C GLU A 400 21.66 -25.99 -10.93
N THR A 401 20.89 -26.48 -9.96
CA THR A 401 19.82 -25.74 -9.26
C THR A 401 20.35 -24.56 -8.42
N TYR A 402 19.45 -23.67 -7.99
CA TYR A 402 19.62 -22.46 -7.15
C TYR A 402 20.04 -21.20 -7.91
N GLY A 403 20.57 -20.21 -7.19
CA GLY A 403 20.81 -18.86 -7.71
C GLY A 403 21.93 -18.79 -8.74
N ARG A 404 21.80 -17.81 -9.64
CA ARG A 404 22.81 -17.37 -10.58
C ARG A 404 22.97 -15.86 -10.51
N ALA A 405 24.17 -15.39 -10.78
CA ALA A 405 24.39 -14.02 -11.23
C ALA A 405 24.86 -14.03 -12.68
N VAL A 406 24.40 -13.07 -13.46
CA VAL A 406 24.99 -12.72 -14.75
C VAL A 406 25.65 -11.38 -14.59
N GLU A 407 26.95 -11.35 -14.86
CA GLU A 407 27.79 -10.16 -14.81
C GLU A 407 28.13 -9.74 -16.24
N VAL A 408 27.93 -8.47 -16.55
CA VAL A 408 28.44 -7.85 -17.77
C VAL A 408 29.53 -6.88 -17.39
N GLU A 409 30.65 -6.94 -18.10
CA GLU A 409 31.83 -6.10 -17.90
C GLU A 409 32.31 -5.54 -19.23
N PHE A 410 32.66 -4.26 -19.24
CA PHE A 410 33.24 -3.57 -20.39
C PHE A 410 34.70 -3.22 -20.12
N PHE A 411 35.57 -3.61 -21.05
CA PHE A 411 37.00 -3.37 -21.02
C PHE A 411 37.39 -2.38 -22.13
N ASP A 412 38.29 -1.44 -21.84
CA ASP A 412 38.85 -0.55 -22.86
C ASP A 412 39.84 -1.27 -23.80
N GLY A 413 40.38 -0.55 -24.80
CA GLY A 413 41.38 -1.09 -25.73
C GLY A 413 42.72 -1.47 -25.08
N ALA A 414 42.98 -1.05 -23.84
CA ALA A 414 44.16 -1.46 -23.06
C ALA A 414 43.87 -2.68 -22.16
N GLY A 415 42.61 -3.16 -22.12
CA GLY A 415 42.18 -4.29 -21.31
C GLY A 415 41.80 -3.91 -19.87
N ASN A 416 41.68 -2.63 -19.54
CA ASN A 416 41.22 -2.20 -18.21
C ASN A 416 39.70 -2.30 -18.12
N SER A 417 39.19 -2.83 -17.00
CA SER A 417 37.76 -2.79 -16.70
C SER A 417 37.31 -1.36 -16.45
N ILE A 418 36.39 -0.87 -17.29
CA ILE A 418 35.80 0.46 -17.16
C ILE A 418 34.56 0.40 -16.28
N ASP A 419 33.74 -0.64 -16.48
CA ASP A 419 32.53 -0.81 -15.72
C ASP A 419 32.04 -2.26 -15.72
N ARG A 420 31.38 -2.64 -14.62
CA ARG A 420 30.75 -3.95 -14.45
C ARG A 420 29.42 -3.84 -13.72
N TRP A 421 28.48 -4.71 -14.07
CA TRP A 421 27.18 -4.79 -13.40
C TRP A 421 26.59 -6.19 -13.41
N GLN A 422 25.70 -6.47 -12.46
CA GLN A 422 25.14 -7.79 -12.22
C GLN A 422 23.60 -7.80 -12.18
N GLU A 423 23.06 -8.93 -12.61
CA GLU A 423 21.66 -9.34 -12.54
C GLU A 423 21.59 -10.74 -11.92
N TYR A 424 20.49 -11.06 -11.25
CA TYR A 424 20.27 -12.34 -10.57
C TYR A 424 19.02 -13.04 -11.08
N TYR A 425 18.99 -14.37 -10.96
CA TYR A 425 17.78 -15.17 -11.17
C TYR A 425 17.95 -16.55 -10.51
N GLY A 426 16.82 -17.23 -10.34
CA GLY A 426 16.79 -18.60 -9.84
C GLY A 426 16.79 -19.66 -10.95
N VAL A 427 17.40 -20.80 -10.70
CA VAL A 427 17.27 -22.01 -11.52
C VAL A 427 16.69 -23.12 -10.65
N ALA A 428 15.45 -23.52 -10.92
CA ALA A 428 14.81 -24.67 -10.28
C ALA A 428 13.54 -25.02 -11.05
N GLU A 429 13.44 -26.23 -11.61
CA GLU A 429 12.20 -26.77 -12.17
C GLU A 429 11.11 -26.83 -11.10
N GLU A 430 11.46 -27.34 -9.92
CA GLU A 430 10.62 -27.27 -8.72
C GLU A 430 10.76 -25.89 -8.06
N PHE A 431 9.92 -24.93 -8.48
CA PHE A 431 10.01 -23.53 -8.03
C PHE A 431 9.96 -23.35 -6.50
N PHE A 432 9.31 -24.27 -5.78
CA PHE A 432 9.21 -24.25 -4.32
C PHE A 432 10.58 -24.29 -3.62
N ARG A 433 11.63 -24.83 -4.25
CA ARG A 433 12.99 -24.89 -3.68
C ARG A 433 13.64 -23.53 -3.47
N ILE A 434 13.20 -22.53 -4.22
CA ILE A 434 13.70 -21.15 -4.19
C ILE A 434 12.53 -20.17 -4.05
N HIS A 435 11.49 -20.60 -3.34
CA HIS A 435 10.24 -19.88 -3.26
C HIS A 435 10.38 -18.49 -2.65
N GLN A 436 9.91 -17.50 -3.39
CA GLN A 436 9.70 -16.13 -2.94
C GLN A 436 8.34 -15.70 -3.50
N HIS A 437 7.39 -15.33 -2.63
CA HIS A 437 6.05 -14.89 -3.04
C HIS A 437 5.74 -13.47 -2.61
N CYS A 438 4.84 -12.84 -3.37
CA CYS A 438 4.20 -11.57 -3.03
C CYS A 438 2.69 -11.66 -3.31
N TYR A 439 1.90 -10.95 -2.50
CA TYR A 439 0.44 -10.94 -2.53
C TYR A 439 -0.13 -9.93 -3.53
N GLN A 440 0.46 -8.74 -3.63
CA GLN A 440 0.00 -7.73 -4.57
C GLN A 440 1.08 -6.67 -4.68
N THR A 441 1.43 -6.32 -5.92
CA THR A 441 2.62 -5.54 -6.25
C THR A 441 2.39 -4.04 -6.32
N LYS A 442 1.19 -3.55 -6.03
CA LYS A 442 0.97 -2.10 -5.96
C LYS A 442 1.33 -1.58 -4.57
N SER A 443 2.56 -1.12 -4.43
CA SER A 443 2.98 -0.28 -3.30
C SER A 443 2.97 1.17 -3.77
N GLU A 444 2.60 2.09 -2.87
CA GLU A 444 2.74 3.53 -3.10
C GLU A 444 4.22 3.95 -3.28
N TYR A 445 5.16 3.12 -2.83
CA TYR A 445 6.56 3.52 -2.64
C TYR A 445 7.55 2.93 -3.66
N TRP A 446 7.16 1.99 -4.52
CA TRP A 446 8.07 1.39 -5.51
C TRP A 446 7.35 0.85 -6.74
N ASP A 447 8.06 0.84 -7.87
CA ASP A 447 7.57 0.29 -9.14
C ASP A 447 7.28 -1.21 -9.02
N GLU A 448 6.16 -1.64 -9.61
CA GLU A 448 5.73 -3.03 -9.65
C GLU A 448 6.61 -3.86 -10.60
N ASP A 449 7.73 -4.41 -10.11
CA ASP A 449 8.63 -5.21 -10.94
C ASP A 449 9.07 -6.52 -10.26
N HIS A 450 8.71 -7.64 -10.89
CA HIS A 450 9.17 -8.98 -10.51
C HIS A 450 10.70 -9.06 -10.44
N PHE A 451 11.40 -8.28 -11.28
CA PHE A 451 12.86 -8.24 -11.35
C PHE A 451 13.50 -7.35 -10.28
N THR A 452 12.71 -6.61 -9.51
CA THR A 452 13.19 -5.84 -8.36
C THR A 452 13.28 -6.73 -7.11
N PHE A 453 12.24 -7.52 -6.87
CA PHE A 453 12.11 -8.34 -5.66
C PHE A 453 12.45 -9.82 -5.87
N TYR A 454 12.61 -10.24 -7.13
CA TYR A 454 12.89 -11.62 -7.54
C TYR A 454 11.87 -12.66 -7.10
N TYR A 455 10.65 -12.25 -6.73
CA TYR A 455 9.61 -13.22 -6.39
C TYR A 455 9.23 -14.06 -7.61
N ASN A 456 9.15 -15.37 -7.40
CA ASN A 456 8.85 -16.36 -8.43
C ASN A 456 7.47 -17.02 -8.25
N GLN A 457 6.68 -16.54 -7.28
CA GLN A 457 5.27 -16.84 -7.15
C GLN A 457 4.43 -15.57 -6.96
N SER A 458 3.39 -15.43 -7.78
CA SER A 458 2.29 -14.50 -7.57
C SER A 458 1.10 -15.26 -6.98
N HIS A 459 0.49 -14.75 -5.92
CA HIS A 459 -0.74 -15.35 -5.38
C HIS A 459 -1.86 -14.33 -5.35
N TYR A 460 -3.03 -14.71 -5.88
CA TYR A 460 -4.22 -13.86 -5.85
C TYR A 460 -5.04 -14.19 -4.62
N PHE A 461 -4.95 -13.35 -3.59
CA PHE A 461 -5.75 -13.54 -2.38
C PHE A 461 -7.15 -12.94 -2.47
N ALA A 462 -8.12 -13.76 -2.06
CA ALA A 462 -9.53 -13.41 -2.01
C ALA A 462 -10.16 -12.95 -3.35
N HIS A 463 -9.53 -13.20 -4.51
CA HIS A 463 -10.03 -12.73 -5.79
C HIS A 463 -11.22 -13.53 -6.34
N GLU A 464 -11.47 -14.72 -5.80
CA GLU A 464 -12.40 -15.66 -6.41
C GLU A 464 -13.83 -15.41 -5.91
N PRO A 465 -14.87 -15.74 -6.72
CA PRO A 465 -16.24 -15.51 -6.27
C PRO A 465 -16.59 -16.44 -5.11
N THR A 466 -15.85 -17.54 -4.95
CA THR A 466 -15.98 -18.51 -3.87
C THR A 466 -14.67 -19.30 -3.71
N ALA A 467 -14.40 -19.76 -2.49
CA ALA A 467 -13.35 -20.69 -2.13
C ALA A 467 -13.54 -22.08 -2.76
N LEU A 468 -12.52 -22.91 -2.63
CA LEU A 468 -12.45 -24.29 -3.14
C LEU A 468 -12.62 -24.41 -4.66
N GLY A 469 -12.54 -23.30 -5.39
CA GLY A 469 -12.71 -23.27 -6.85
C GLY A 469 -14.11 -23.72 -7.29
N MET A 470 -15.14 -23.46 -6.47
CA MET A 470 -16.49 -23.97 -6.73
C MET A 470 -17.08 -23.35 -8.01
N VAL A 471 -17.02 -24.16 -9.07
CA VAL A 471 -17.52 -23.94 -10.44
C VAL A 471 -16.67 -22.94 -11.26
N PRO A 472 -16.05 -23.37 -12.37
CA PRO A 472 -15.61 -22.42 -13.39
C PRO A 472 -16.84 -21.75 -14.00
N PHE A 473 -16.86 -20.42 -14.05
CA PHE A 473 -18.00 -19.65 -14.52
C PHE A 473 -17.58 -18.80 -15.72
N ASP A 474 -18.41 -18.79 -16.76
CA ASP A 474 -18.09 -18.15 -18.05
C ASP A 474 -18.34 -16.63 -18.06
N ALA A 475 -18.34 -15.99 -16.89
CA ALA A 475 -18.53 -14.54 -16.83
C ALA A 475 -17.25 -13.84 -17.29
N GLU A 476 -17.38 -12.86 -18.18
CA GLU A 476 -16.24 -12.02 -18.60
C GLU A 476 -15.71 -11.14 -17.45
N GLN A 477 -16.59 -10.80 -16.50
CA GLN A 477 -16.28 -10.06 -15.29
C GLN A 477 -17.11 -10.56 -14.11
N TYR A 478 -16.55 -10.47 -12.90
CA TYR A 478 -17.25 -10.81 -11.66
C TYR A 478 -16.77 -9.95 -10.50
N ILE A 479 -17.52 -10.00 -9.40
CA ILE A 479 -17.15 -9.40 -8.13
C ILE A 479 -16.65 -10.53 -7.23
N ALA A 480 -15.44 -10.39 -6.69
CA ALA A 480 -14.84 -11.33 -5.76
C ALA A 480 -15.66 -11.44 -4.47
N GLY A 481 -15.77 -12.64 -3.91
CA GLY A 481 -16.71 -12.92 -2.82
C GLY A 481 -16.33 -12.23 -1.50
N GLN A 482 -15.06 -12.28 -1.11
CA GLN A 482 -14.59 -11.81 0.19
C GLN A 482 -14.27 -10.30 0.22
N VAL A 483 -13.59 -9.81 -0.82
CA VAL A 483 -13.07 -8.42 -0.87
C VAL A 483 -13.85 -7.48 -1.79
N GLY A 484 -14.82 -8.01 -2.57
CA GLY A 484 -15.63 -7.19 -3.46
C GLY A 484 -14.88 -6.62 -4.68
N TYR A 485 -13.70 -7.15 -5.01
CA TYR A 485 -12.92 -6.68 -6.16
C TYR A 485 -13.63 -6.98 -7.48
N ARG A 486 -13.58 -6.04 -8.41
CA ARG A 486 -14.05 -6.25 -9.78
C ARG A 486 -12.94 -6.93 -10.58
N ILE A 487 -13.20 -8.15 -11.01
CA ILE A 487 -12.23 -8.98 -11.72
C ILE A 487 -12.61 -9.06 -13.20
N SER A 488 -11.64 -8.83 -14.07
CA SER A 488 -11.74 -9.04 -15.51
C SER A 488 -11.02 -10.34 -15.89
N VAL A 489 -11.76 -11.30 -16.45
CA VAL A 489 -11.24 -12.63 -16.78
C VAL A 489 -10.17 -12.57 -17.89
N PRO A 490 -10.38 -11.83 -19.00
CA PRO A 490 -9.34 -11.71 -20.04
C PRO A 490 -8.05 -11.09 -19.50
N LEU A 491 -8.16 -10.06 -18.65
CA LEU A 491 -7.00 -9.39 -18.06
C LEU A 491 -6.24 -10.34 -17.12
N ARG A 492 -6.97 -11.10 -16.30
CA ARG A 492 -6.38 -12.11 -15.39
C ARG A 492 -5.61 -13.17 -16.17
N LYS A 493 -6.21 -13.75 -17.21
CA LYS A 493 -5.56 -14.76 -18.05
C LYS A 493 -4.33 -14.20 -18.77
N ALA A 494 -4.39 -12.95 -19.24
CA ALA A 494 -3.24 -12.28 -19.84
C ALA A 494 -2.10 -12.08 -18.82
N GLN A 495 -2.41 -11.70 -17.58
CA GLN A 495 -1.41 -11.57 -16.51
C GLN A 495 -0.77 -12.90 -16.13
N ILE A 496 -1.57 -13.97 -16.00
CA ILE A 496 -1.07 -15.33 -15.74
C ILE A 496 -0.14 -15.78 -16.87
N ALA A 497 -0.54 -15.56 -18.14
CA ALA A 497 0.29 -15.89 -19.29
C ALA A 497 1.63 -15.10 -19.28
N ARG A 498 1.59 -13.81 -18.93
CA ARG A 498 2.80 -12.99 -18.76
C ARG A 498 3.69 -13.52 -17.63
N ASN A 499 3.12 -13.82 -16.47
CA ASN A 499 3.85 -14.37 -15.33
C ASN A 499 4.59 -15.66 -15.72
N LYS A 500 3.90 -16.56 -16.43
CA LYS A 500 4.50 -17.80 -16.93
C LYS A 500 5.65 -17.55 -17.89
N GLN A 501 5.54 -16.54 -18.77
CA GLN A 501 6.62 -16.16 -19.69
C GLN A 501 7.88 -15.67 -18.97
N ILE A 502 7.74 -15.04 -17.80
CA ILE A 502 8.86 -14.53 -16.99
C ILE A 502 9.29 -15.48 -15.87
N GLY A 503 8.79 -16.71 -15.85
CA GLY A 503 9.19 -17.75 -14.88
C GLY A 503 8.47 -17.69 -13.53
N VAL A 504 7.39 -16.91 -13.43
CA VAL A 504 6.62 -16.72 -12.20
C VAL A 504 5.42 -17.66 -12.18
N ALA A 505 5.34 -18.51 -11.15
CA ALA A 505 4.17 -19.34 -10.88
C ALA A 505 3.02 -18.48 -10.38
N THR A 506 1.79 -18.77 -10.80
CA THR A 506 0.60 -18.05 -10.34
C THR A 506 -0.36 -18.97 -9.62
N THR A 507 -0.76 -18.60 -8.42
CA THR A 507 -1.67 -19.38 -7.56
C THR A 507 -2.92 -18.57 -7.23
N PHE A 508 -4.04 -19.26 -7.04
CA PHE A 508 -5.25 -18.64 -6.49
C PHE A 508 -5.44 -19.04 -5.03
N TYR A 509 -6.09 -18.16 -4.28
CA TYR A 509 -6.36 -18.36 -2.86
C TYR A 509 -7.58 -19.24 -2.62
N SER A 510 -7.48 -20.11 -1.62
CA SER A 510 -8.60 -20.90 -1.14
C SER A 510 -8.49 -21.15 0.36
N ILE A 511 -9.62 -21.48 1.00
CA ILE A 511 -9.73 -21.85 2.41
C ILE A 511 -10.51 -23.16 2.56
N GLY A 512 -10.52 -23.74 3.76
CA GLY A 512 -11.24 -24.97 4.11
C GLY A 512 -12.76 -24.83 4.30
N CYS A 513 -13.39 -23.86 3.65
CA CYS A 513 -14.80 -23.52 3.84
C CYS A 513 -15.49 -23.35 2.49
N PHE A 514 -16.79 -23.65 2.45
CA PHE A 514 -17.66 -23.10 1.43
C PHE A 514 -18.01 -21.67 1.84
N ASP A 515 -17.88 -20.72 0.93
CA ASP A 515 -18.18 -19.33 1.18
C ASP A 515 -19.02 -18.73 0.04
N SER A 516 -19.53 -17.54 0.27
CA SER A 516 -20.34 -16.80 -0.69
C SER A 516 -21.59 -17.57 -1.16
N GLN A 517 -22.35 -16.95 -2.07
CA GLN A 517 -23.57 -17.55 -2.60
C GLN A 517 -23.31 -18.84 -3.37
N MET A 518 -22.18 -18.93 -4.09
CA MET A 518 -21.85 -20.13 -4.86
C MET A 518 -21.49 -21.31 -3.96
N GLY A 519 -20.72 -21.09 -2.89
CA GLY A 519 -20.42 -22.13 -1.91
C GLY A 519 -21.69 -22.59 -1.18
N TYR A 520 -22.61 -21.68 -0.85
CA TYR A 520 -23.89 -22.05 -0.23
C TYR A 520 -24.75 -22.94 -1.12
N GLU A 521 -24.74 -22.75 -2.45
CA GLU A 521 -25.40 -23.69 -3.36
C GLU A 521 -24.79 -25.10 -3.29
N GLN A 522 -23.48 -25.20 -3.08
CA GLN A 522 -22.83 -26.50 -2.90
C GLN A 522 -23.25 -27.12 -1.56
N VAL A 523 -23.34 -26.34 -0.49
CA VAL A 523 -23.83 -26.82 0.81
C VAL A 523 -25.28 -27.33 0.71
N ARG A 524 -26.16 -26.66 -0.06
CA ARG A 524 -27.55 -27.15 -0.24
C ARG A 524 -27.61 -28.47 -1.00
N LYS A 525 -26.69 -28.71 -1.93
CA LYS A 525 -26.59 -29.97 -2.70
C LYS A 525 -25.89 -31.08 -1.92
N HIS A 526 -24.94 -30.71 -1.08
CA HIS A 526 -24.07 -31.60 -0.33
C HIS A 526 -24.04 -31.23 1.16
N PRO A 527 -25.18 -31.29 1.86
CA PRO A 527 -25.22 -31.00 3.29
C PRO A 527 -24.34 -31.99 4.10
N GLU A 528 -24.09 -33.18 3.55
CA GLU A 528 -23.19 -34.17 4.13
C GLU A 528 -21.72 -33.74 4.19
N PHE A 529 -21.32 -32.72 3.42
CA PHE A 529 -19.93 -32.25 3.35
C PHE A 529 -19.58 -31.17 4.37
N ILE A 530 -20.53 -30.69 5.17
CA ILE A 530 -20.27 -29.62 6.15
C ILE A 530 -20.23 -30.14 7.60
N LEU A 531 -19.68 -29.32 8.48
CA LEU A 531 -19.65 -29.58 9.91
C LEU A 531 -20.91 -29.03 10.59
N TYR A 532 -21.43 -29.75 11.58
CA TYR A 532 -22.58 -29.37 12.39
C TYR A 532 -22.22 -29.20 13.88
N ASP A 533 -23.03 -28.43 14.59
CA ASP A 533 -22.99 -28.31 16.04
C ASP A 533 -23.86 -29.39 16.72
N ALA A 534 -23.88 -29.41 18.06
CA ALA A 534 -24.62 -30.41 18.83
C ALA A 534 -26.15 -30.31 18.65
N ASN A 535 -26.66 -29.22 18.11
CA ASN A 535 -28.08 -28.99 17.86
C ASN A 535 -28.47 -29.37 16.42
N GLY A 536 -27.54 -29.91 15.62
CA GLY A 536 -27.74 -30.22 14.22
C GLY A 536 -27.81 -28.98 13.32
N GLN A 537 -27.31 -27.83 13.79
CA GLN A 537 -27.13 -26.64 12.96
C GLN A 537 -25.74 -26.63 12.35
N PRO A 538 -25.52 -25.99 11.18
CA PRO A 538 -24.18 -25.78 10.65
C PRO A 538 -23.25 -25.16 11.71
N ALA A 539 -22.07 -25.75 11.88
CA ALA A 539 -21.11 -25.32 12.88
C ALA A 539 -20.53 -23.94 12.52
N VAL A 540 -20.26 -23.13 13.55
CA VAL A 540 -19.56 -21.85 13.43
C VAL A 540 -18.14 -22.06 12.90
N ASP A 541 -17.70 -21.20 11.99
CA ASP A 541 -16.30 -21.10 11.58
C ASP A 541 -15.41 -20.74 12.78
N PRO A 542 -14.50 -21.64 13.22
CA PRO A 542 -13.65 -21.38 14.38
C PRO A 542 -12.52 -20.37 14.10
N LEU A 543 -12.19 -20.11 12.83
CA LEU A 543 -11.12 -19.19 12.42
C LEU A 543 -11.65 -17.78 12.18
N TYR A 544 -12.76 -17.65 11.43
CA TYR A 544 -13.27 -16.33 11.01
C TYR A 544 -14.54 -15.90 11.76
N GLY A 545 -15.16 -16.81 12.53
CA GLY A 545 -16.36 -16.53 13.31
C GLY A 545 -17.63 -16.40 12.46
N GLY A 546 -18.79 -16.47 13.11
CA GLY A 546 -20.11 -16.32 12.49
C GLY A 546 -20.87 -17.64 12.29
N TYR A 547 -22.17 -17.63 12.59
CA TYR A 547 -23.06 -18.72 12.19
C TYR A 547 -23.41 -18.56 10.70
N PRO A 548 -23.45 -19.65 9.92
CA PRO A 548 -24.07 -19.65 8.61
C PRO A 548 -25.51 -19.14 8.73
N ASN A 549 -25.93 -18.16 7.93
CA ASN A 549 -27.28 -17.61 8.04
C ASN A 549 -28.33 -18.70 7.71
N PRO A 550 -29.12 -19.19 8.68
CA PRO A 550 -30.05 -20.29 8.45
C PRO A 550 -31.17 -19.90 7.47
N MET A 551 -31.46 -18.61 7.30
CA MET A 551 -32.42 -18.11 6.32
C MET A 551 -31.92 -18.22 4.87
N GLU A 552 -30.60 -18.18 4.66
CA GLU A 552 -30.01 -18.37 3.33
C GLU A 552 -30.00 -19.86 2.96
N LEU A 553 -29.66 -20.76 3.89
CA LEU A 553 -29.69 -22.21 3.65
C LEU A 553 -31.10 -22.77 3.43
N ALA A 554 -32.13 -22.16 4.05
CA ALA A 554 -33.53 -22.61 3.97
C ALA A 554 -34.35 -21.99 2.81
N SER A 555 -33.86 -20.95 2.11
CA SER A 555 -34.64 -20.26 1.08
C SER A 555 -34.37 -20.84 -0.32
N PRO A 556 -35.35 -21.44 -1.02
CA PRO A 556 -35.28 -21.55 -2.47
C PRO A 556 -35.24 -20.13 -3.05
N ILE A 557 -34.48 -19.93 -4.12
CA ILE A 557 -34.43 -18.65 -4.84
C ILE A 557 -35.80 -18.44 -5.51
N GLU A 558 -36.73 -17.76 -4.82
CA GLU A 558 -37.76 -17.00 -5.52
C GLU A 558 -37.13 -15.67 -5.96
N VAL A 559 -36.69 -15.60 -7.22
CA VAL A 559 -36.49 -14.32 -7.90
C VAL A 559 -37.87 -13.72 -8.15
N GLY A 560 -38.44 -13.08 -7.15
CA GLY A 560 -39.79 -12.50 -7.20
C GLY A 560 -39.82 -11.05 -6.68
N PRO A 561 -40.64 -10.17 -7.30
CA PRO A 561 -40.67 -8.72 -7.01
C PRO A 561 -41.14 -8.32 -5.60
N LYS A 562 -41.46 -9.29 -4.73
CA LYS A 562 -42.07 -9.06 -3.41
C LYS A 562 -41.10 -8.71 -2.27
N ARG A 563 -39.78 -8.70 -2.49
CA ARG A 563 -38.78 -8.27 -1.46
C ARG A 563 -38.46 -6.76 -1.44
N LYS A 564 -39.02 -5.94 -2.35
CA LYS A 564 -38.69 -4.51 -2.45
C LYS A 564 -39.24 -3.62 -1.32
N GLU A 565 -40.16 -4.11 -0.48
CA GLU A 565 -40.90 -3.25 0.46
C GLU A 565 -40.56 -3.46 1.94
N LEU A 566 -39.64 -4.37 2.27
CA LEU A 566 -39.12 -4.45 3.64
C LEU A 566 -37.89 -3.57 3.74
N SER A 567 -37.90 -2.61 4.65
CA SER A 567 -36.72 -1.85 5.09
C SER A 567 -35.64 -2.83 5.56
N ILE A 568 -34.76 -3.17 4.63
CA ILE A 568 -33.73 -4.18 4.78
C ILE A 568 -32.78 -3.71 5.88
N LYS A 569 -32.71 -4.46 6.98
CA LYS A 569 -31.70 -4.24 8.02
C LYS A 569 -30.30 -4.32 7.37
N PRO A 570 -29.30 -3.51 7.77
CA PRO A 570 -28.03 -3.39 7.04
C PRO A 570 -27.28 -4.70 6.74
N HIS A 571 -27.44 -5.73 7.59
CA HIS A 571 -26.85 -7.07 7.39
C HIS A 571 -27.60 -7.96 6.39
N LEU A 572 -28.63 -7.44 5.73
CA LEU A 572 -29.40 -8.09 4.68
C LEU A 572 -29.28 -7.32 3.34
N ASP A 573 -28.50 -6.24 3.31
CA ASP A 573 -28.20 -5.50 2.09
C ASP A 573 -27.16 -6.26 1.27
N ARG A 574 -27.59 -6.67 0.07
CA ARG A 574 -26.83 -7.49 -0.87
C ARG A 574 -25.70 -6.73 -1.56
N GLU A 575 -25.67 -5.40 -1.48
CA GLU A 575 -24.50 -4.62 -1.88
C GLU A 575 -23.40 -4.60 -0.79
N ILE A 576 -23.72 -4.99 0.45
CA ILE A 576 -22.87 -4.72 1.63
C ILE A 576 -22.36 -5.99 2.34
N THR A 577 -22.98 -7.18 2.16
CA THR A 577 -22.51 -8.39 2.88
C THR A 577 -22.66 -9.72 2.11
N PRO A 578 -21.59 -10.22 1.44
CA PRO A 578 -21.55 -11.60 0.93
C PRO A 578 -20.57 -12.53 1.67
N TRP A 579 -19.91 -12.08 2.74
CA TRP A 579 -18.89 -12.89 3.41
C TRP A 579 -19.48 -13.71 4.58
N GLN A 580 -19.81 -14.98 4.31
CA GLN A 580 -20.21 -15.97 5.32
C GLN A 580 -19.53 -17.30 4.99
N HIS A 581 -18.99 -17.97 6.02
CA HIS A 581 -18.28 -19.25 5.87
C HIS A 581 -19.12 -20.41 6.41
N VAL A 582 -19.09 -21.52 5.69
CA VAL A 582 -19.59 -22.82 6.15
C VAL A 582 -18.43 -23.80 6.11
N ASN A 583 -18.00 -24.24 7.30
CA ASN A 583 -16.88 -25.16 7.40
C ASN A 583 -17.17 -26.46 6.65
N MET A 584 -16.27 -26.80 5.73
CA MET A 584 -16.26 -28.14 5.17
C MET A 584 -15.80 -29.12 6.25
N ASN A 585 -16.40 -30.30 6.27
CA ASN A 585 -15.96 -31.38 7.13
C ASN A 585 -14.71 -32.05 6.54
N LEU A 586 -13.54 -31.52 6.90
CA LEU A 586 -12.25 -32.05 6.46
C LEU A 586 -11.91 -33.45 7.01
N ALA A 587 -12.70 -34.03 7.93
CA ALA A 587 -12.54 -35.44 8.33
C ALA A 587 -13.13 -36.42 7.31
N ARG A 588 -13.96 -35.92 6.38
CA ARG A 588 -14.63 -36.72 5.36
C ARG A 588 -13.82 -36.76 4.08
N GLU A 589 -13.33 -37.95 3.75
CA GLU A 589 -12.51 -38.17 2.55
C GLU A 589 -13.25 -37.81 1.24
N ASP A 590 -14.56 -38.07 1.16
CA ASP A 590 -15.36 -37.74 -0.01
C ASP A 590 -15.54 -36.23 -0.19
N ALA A 591 -15.75 -35.48 0.89
CA ALA A 591 -15.80 -34.01 0.87
C ALA A 591 -14.44 -33.42 0.43
N VAL A 592 -13.33 -33.93 0.97
CA VAL A 592 -11.97 -33.50 0.59
C VAL A 592 -11.69 -33.80 -0.88
N ARG A 593 -12.00 -35.02 -1.35
CA ARG A 593 -11.85 -35.38 -2.78
C ARG A 593 -12.67 -34.47 -3.67
N PHE A 594 -13.93 -34.20 -3.30
CA PHE A 594 -14.80 -33.29 -4.03
C PHE A 594 -14.18 -31.89 -4.18
N ALA A 595 -13.68 -31.31 -3.08
CA ALA A 595 -13.07 -30.00 -3.10
C ALA A 595 -11.76 -29.95 -3.91
N VAL A 596 -10.90 -30.96 -3.77
CA VAL A 596 -9.65 -31.05 -4.53
C VAL A 596 -9.90 -31.13 -6.04
N GLU A 597 -10.90 -31.91 -6.49
CA GLU A 597 -11.23 -32.00 -7.91
C GLU A 597 -11.80 -30.69 -8.48
N HIS A 598 -12.56 -29.94 -7.69
CA HIS A 598 -13.03 -28.60 -8.09
C HIS A 598 -11.88 -27.59 -8.17
N MET A 599 -11.00 -27.56 -7.18
CA MET A 599 -9.81 -26.70 -7.20
C MET A 599 -8.90 -27.01 -8.40
N LYS A 600 -8.71 -28.29 -8.75
CA LYS A 600 -7.96 -28.69 -9.96
C LYS A 600 -8.65 -28.18 -11.23
N THR A 601 -9.94 -28.45 -11.37
CA THR A 601 -10.74 -28.03 -12.53
C THR A 601 -10.70 -26.51 -12.71
N TYR A 602 -10.81 -25.77 -11.59
CA TYR A 602 -10.69 -24.32 -11.58
C TYR A 602 -9.28 -23.88 -11.98
N SER A 603 -8.24 -24.47 -11.38
CA SER A 603 -6.83 -24.19 -11.73
C SER A 603 -6.58 -24.36 -13.23
N ASP A 604 -7.02 -25.48 -13.80
CA ASP A 604 -6.85 -25.81 -15.22
C ASP A 604 -7.62 -24.84 -16.13
N HIS A 605 -8.86 -24.49 -15.77
CA HIS A 605 -9.69 -23.55 -16.55
C HIS A 605 -9.06 -22.15 -16.65
N TRP A 606 -8.39 -21.72 -15.57
CA TRP A 606 -7.79 -20.39 -15.46
C TRP A 606 -6.31 -20.34 -15.86
N GLY A 607 -5.63 -21.50 -15.86
CA GLY A 607 -4.20 -21.61 -16.10
C GLY A 607 -3.35 -21.32 -14.87
N PHE A 608 -3.89 -21.47 -13.66
CA PHE A 608 -3.11 -21.37 -12.43
C PHE A 608 -2.14 -22.55 -12.30
N ASP A 609 -0.96 -22.28 -11.74
CA ASP A 609 0.07 -23.27 -11.45
C ASP A 609 -0.15 -23.98 -10.09
N GLY A 610 -1.11 -23.50 -9.28
CA GLY A 610 -1.47 -24.14 -8.02
C GLY A 610 -2.46 -23.34 -7.17
N VAL A 611 -2.63 -23.81 -5.92
CA VAL A 611 -3.53 -23.23 -4.92
C VAL A 611 -2.71 -22.74 -3.74
N TYR A 612 -2.93 -21.50 -3.33
CA TYR A 612 -2.49 -21.00 -2.03
C TYR A 612 -3.60 -21.27 -1.02
N PHE A 613 -3.41 -22.28 -0.18
CA PHE A 613 -4.41 -22.65 0.83
C PHE A 613 -4.15 -21.90 2.14
N ASP A 614 -5.12 -21.07 2.56
CA ASP A 614 -5.06 -20.29 3.79
C ASP A 614 -5.81 -20.97 4.94
N GLY A 615 -5.32 -20.75 6.15
CA GLY A 615 -5.74 -21.45 7.36
C GLY A 615 -5.12 -22.85 7.52
N CYS A 616 -5.57 -23.56 8.55
CA CYS A 616 -5.11 -24.93 8.81
C CYS A 616 -5.92 -25.92 7.98
N LEU A 617 -5.23 -26.73 7.16
CA LEU A 617 -5.73 -28.02 6.66
C LEU A 617 -5.89 -28.95 7.87
N GLY A 618 -6.98 -28.78 8.62
CA GLY A 618 -7.16 -29.38 9.92
C GLY A 618 -8.58 -29.88 10.12
N VAL A 619 -8.70 -31.01 10.79
CA VAL A 619 -10.00 -31.52 11.21
C VAL A 619 -10.49 -30.74 12.42
N TRP A 620 -11.77 -30.36 12.42
CA TRP A 620 -12.39 -29.60 13.50
C TRP A 620 -13.33 -30.47 14.33
N SER A 621 -13.48 -30.11 15.61
CA SER A 621 -14.49 -30.71 16.50
C SER A 621 -15.89 -30.30 16.06
N GLY A 622 -16.84 -31.21 16.12
CA GLY A 622 -18.23 -30.95 15.77
C GLY A 622 -18.94 -32.27 15.51
N TYR A 623 -19.99 -32.21 14.72
CA TYR A 623 -20.82 -33.34 14.36
C TYR A 623 -20.88 -33.46 12.84
N ALA A 624 -20.86 -34.69 12.34
CA ALA A 624 -21.17 -34.99 10.96
C ALA A 624 -22.69 -34.87 10.72
N TYR A 625 -23.10 -34.93 9.46
CA TYR A 625 -24.51 -34.80 9.05
C TYR A 625 -25.45 -35.84 9.69
N ASP A 626 -24.94 -37.01 10.03
CA ASP A 626 -25.67 -38.07 10.74
C ASP A 626 -25.75 -37.84 12.26
N GLY A 627 -25.22 -36.74 12.76
CA GLY A 627 -25.18 -36.39 14.18
C GLY A 627 -24.10 -37.12 14.98
N VAL A 628 -23.19 -37.87 14.33
CA VAL A 628 -22.05 -38.50 14.99
C VAL A 628 -20.94 -37.48 15.20
N LYS A 629 -20.21 -37.56 16.33
CA LYS A 629 -19.05 -36.70 16.57
C LYS A 629 -18.02 -36.86 15.45
N ASN A 630 -17.64 -35.74 14.86
CA ASN A 630 -16.67 -35.68 13.78
C ASN A 630 -15.29 -36.21 14.19
N VAL A 631 -14.92 -35.95 15.45
CA VAL A 631 -13.73 -36.53 16.09
C VAL A 631 -14.21 -37.38 17.28
N PRO A 632 -14.28 -38.72 17.13
CA PRO A 632 -15.04 -39.58 18.04
C PRO A 632 -14.63 -39.47 19.52
N SER A 633 -13.33 -39.45 19.82
CA SER A 633 -12.85 -39.34 21.20
C SER A 633 -12.66 -37.89 21.68
N GLY A 634 -12.59 -36.93 20.75
CA GLY A 634 -12.23 -35.53 21.03
C GLY A 634 -10.80 -35.35 21.56
N LYS A 635 -9.95 -36.39 21.53
CA LYS A 635 -8.55 -36.31 21.95
C LYS A 635 -7.65 -35.82 20.81
N TYR A 636 -6.59 -35.11 21.15
CA TYR A 636 -5.64 -34.49 20.21
C TYR A 636 -5.09 -35.50 19.17
N GLU A 637 -4.80 -36.73 19.58
CA GLU A 637 -4.24 -37.77 18.72
C GLU A 637 -5.17 -38.15 17.56
N ASP A 638 -6.49 -38.07 17.77
CA ASP A 638 -7.46 -38.35 16.71
C ASP A 638 -7.52 -37.21 15.69
N PHE A 639 -7.36 -35.95 16.13
CA PHE A 639 -7.24 -34.81 15.22
C PHE A 639 -5.99 -34.94 14.34
N VAL A 640 -4.85 -35.28 14.93
CA VAL A 640 -3.58 -35.50 14.20
C VAL A 640 -3.73 -36.66 13.21
N LYS A 641 -4.31 -37.78 13.66
CA LYS A 641 -4.49 -38.96 12.81
C LYS A 641 -5.44 -38.70 11.63
N LEU A 642 -6.50 -37.92 11.85
CA LEU A 642 -7.45 -37.57 10.79
C LEU A 642 -6.87 -36.51 9.84
N GLY A 643 -6.16 -35.50 10.35
CA GLY A 643 -5.53 -34.47 9.53
C GLY A 643 -4.33 -34.95 8.70
N ALA A 644 -3.67 -36.04 9.12
CA ALA A 644 -2.58 -36.65 8.36
C ALA A 644 -3.04 -37.54 7.19
N ARG A 645 -4.34 -37.86 7.12
CA ARG A 645 -4.94 -38.58 5.98
C ARG A 645 -5.25 -37.61 4.85
#